data_AF-A0A8T5QZU1-F1
#
_entry.id   AF-A0A8T5QZU1-F1
#
_cell.length_a   1.000
_cell.length_b   1.000
_cell.length_c   1.000
_cell.angle_alpha   90.00
_cell.angle_beta   90.00
_cell.angle_gamma   90.00
#
_symmetry.space_group_name_H-M   'P 1'
#
loop_
_entity.id
_entity.type
_entity.pdbx_description
1 polymer ?
#
loop_
_entity_poly.entity_id
_entity_poly.type
_entity_poly.pdbx_seq_one_letter_code
_entity_poly.pdbx_strand_id
1 'polypeptide(L)'
;MNNFPEFFGKNELNLVCSTDDNFISHAYAMMNSVRLNTKSKVNFYVLTKGINHENQRVLESLISKNFKVNFILVEDKFFNSFKKKFHIAEASYYRLLMAWLLPEEIDKCIFLDCDMIVRGDLSELYKIPIENFSICAVPESHKNLKYVSSDWALKNYKTLKIPENNKMFNAGLLYVNLEKWRNTNITPKLLDYAYKNQEILKFCDQDVLNAIFWNDWKQLSYSWNFTTSCLFNDLENSPFKNLKELKEAKRRANIFHFTSGYKPWHKDGHDFSLEYYKYTKGTLVSIVIRTKNRLDDLKKCLESLKSQTHKQLEIIVVDDASTDGTSEFLKNNILFKHIRVKKRKSTAQLYNVGWKNSMGEIVVYTDDDCVADKNWIENILDEFNSDSELMVVGGLSFIGDTEDIYFRGAVSGCNMAFRKKIFNKYHFDANLKYSHLGDESELISRLKRNNVKIKFSEKSVVKHYIKPGKHRIDQSIGSKLNNLYSILKFNGLINYYYNLFKQIYFLNKEKDLNYEKDEVIENCSVSIFSHTTGNIDAINTTLNSLMYQDYSNYELFIANQGEKIPDSYSKIKLIQSNKISELLNFFLHQSNGQLVVFAKAGYVYEKKWLRSLIDNIKGGNYAVNGSEFSYPVEFSFLMKKSLFKNYRFLNISNDFNFYVNLIKKKIIFNGIEINKLGVNYFNKKIDDNNNKSIKGDFLTYNLVGAIYGCRLLKWKVPYFDLLFYIPLKSKLKFIEEKFRLIF
;
A
#
# COMPACT_ATOMS: atom_id res chain seq x y z
N MET A 1 -34.52 35.50 -14.53
CA MET A 1 -34.48 34.89 -13.18
C MET A 1 -33.62 33.65 -13.29
N ASN A 2 -32.37 33.71 -12.84
CA ASN A 2 -31.48 32.55 -12.85
C ASN A 2 -31.93 31.59 -11.75
N ASN A 3 -32.35 30.37 -12.13
CA ASN A 3 -32.60 29.29 -11.19
C ASN A 3 -31.27 28.90 -10.55
N PHE A 4 -30.96 29.48 -9.39
CA PHE A 4 -29.84 29.02 -8.58
C PHE A 4 -30.10 27.57 -8.15
N PRO A 5 -29.16 26.63 -8.36
CA PRO A 5 -29.24 25.31 -7.74
C PRO A 5 -29.28 25.43 -6.22
N GLU A 6 -29.86 24.43 -5.55
CA GLU A 6 -29.99 24.33 -4.08
C GLU A 6 -28.86 24.99 -3.28
N PHE A 7 -29.16 26.19 -2.78
CA PHE A 7 -28.36 27.02 -1.90
C PHE A 7 -28.24 26.35 -0.52
N PHE A 8 -27.02 26.13 -0.01
CA PHE A 8 -26.83 25.52 1.32
C PHE A 8 -27.24 26.44 2.48
N GLY A 9 -27.45 27.75 2.24
CA GLY A 9 -27.82 28.74 3.25
C GLY A 9 -26.81 29.88 3.39
N LYS A 10 -27.25 31.00 3.98
CA LYS A 10 -26.47 32.24 4.17
C LYS A 10 -25.21 32.05 5.03
N ASN A 11 -25.27 31.17 6.03
CA ASN A 11 -24.21 30.98 7.03
C ASN A 11 -23.07 30.05 6.56
N GLU A 12 -23.12 29.56 5.32
CA GLU A 12 -22.12 28.65 4.76
C GLU A 12 -20.99 29.45 4.06
N LEU A 13 -19.88 28.78 3.73
CA LEU A 13 -18.71 29.45 3.17
C LEU A 13 -18.95 29.83 1.70
N ASN A 14 -19.04 31.13 1.41
CA ASN A 14 -19.24 31.64 0.05
C ASN A 14 -17.91 32.05 -0.58
N LEU A 15 -17.53 31.38 -1.66
CA LEU A 15 -16.29 31.60 -2.39
C LEU A 15 -16.59 32.04 -3.82
N VAL A 16 -15.72 32.87 -4.41
CA VAL A 16 -15.91 33.43 -5.75
C VAL A 16 -14.61 33.31 -6.53
N CYS A 17 -14.69 32.97 -7.82
CA CYS A 17 -13.60 33.18 -8.76
C CYS A 17 -14.14 33.73 -10.08
N SER A 18 -13.23 34.28 -10.89
CA SER A 18 -13.51 34.65 -12.27
C SER A 18 -12.73 33.75 -13.22
N THR A 19 -13.37 33.26 -14.28
CA THR A 19 -12.70 32.39 -15.26
C THR A 19 -13.33 32.47 -16.65
N ASP A 20 -12.59 31.97 -17.63
CA ASP A 20 -12.99 31.77 -19.03
C ASP A 20 -12.48 30.40 -19.52
N ASP A 21 -12.82 30.03 -20.75
CA ASP A 21 -12.44 28.73 -21.34
C ASP A 21 -10.93 28.46 -21.36
N ASN A 22 -10.09 29.50 -21.38
CA ASN A 22 -8.63 29.35 -21.41
C ASN A 22 -8.04 29.01 -20.03
N PHE A 23 -8.81 29.21 -18.95
CA PHE A 23 -8.31 29.13 -17.58
C PHE A 23 -8.97 28.04 -16.72
N ILE A 24 -9.81 27.20 -17.32
CA ILE A 24 -10.62 26.17 -16.64
C ILE A 24 -9.76 25.12 -15.92
N SER A 25 -8.64 24.71 -16.50
CA SER A 25 -7.73 23.75 -15.84
C SER A 25 -7.20 24.28 -14.51
N HIS A 26 -6.95 25.60 -14.44
CA HIS A 26 -6.44 26.26 -13.24
C HIS A 26 -7.55 26.51 -12.24
N ALA A 27 -8.72 26.97 -12.71
CA ALA A 27 -9.93 27.08 -11.89
C ALA A 27 -10.27 25.75 -11.22
N TYR A 28 -10.22 24.64 -11.97
CA TYR A 28 -10.41 23.29 -11.44
C TYR A 28 -9.40 22.97 -10.34
N ALA A 29 -8.10 23.21 -10.58
CA ALA A 29 -7.05 22.91 -9.60
C ALA A 29 -7.25 23.71 -8.31
N MET A 30 -7.54 25.01 -8.42
CA MET A 30 -7.85 25.87 -7.28
C MET A 30 -9.09 25.38 -6.53
N MET A 31 -10.22 25.15 -7.21
CA MET A 31 -11.47 24.70 -6.59
C MET A 31 -11.32 23.31 -5.95
N ASN A 32 -10.60 22.39 -6.59
CA ASN A 32 -10.36 21.06 -6.05
C ASN A 32 -9.45 21.12 -4.80
N SER A 33 -8.48 22.04 -4.76
CA SER A 33 -7.67 22.29 -3.57
C SER A 33 -8.50 22.84 -2.41
N VAL A 34 -9.46 23.73 -2.67
CA VAL A 34 -10.43 24.19 -1.68
C VAL A 34 -11.27 23.02 -1.17
N ARG A 35 -11.86 22.23 -2.08
CA ARG A 35 -12.75 21.10 -1.78
C ARG A 35 -12.08 20.07 -0.87
N LEU A 36 -10.78 19.82 -1.05
CA LEU A 36 -10.03 18.82 -0.29
C LEU A 36 -9.50 19.34 1.05
N ASN A 37 -9.31 20.65 1.21
CA ASN A 37 -8.67 21.23 2.40
C ASN A 37 -9.62 22.05 3.30
N THR A 38 -10.83 22.37 2.84
CA THR A 38 -11.83 23.12 3.61
C THR A 38 -12.86 22.18 4.24
N LYS A 39 -13.13 22.35 5.54
CA LYS A 39 -14.04 21.44 6.28
C LYS A 39 -15.50 21.84 6.21
N SER A 40 -15.78 23.14 6.10
CA SER A 40 -17.14 23.68 6.04
C SER A 40 -17.78 23.42 4.68
N LYS A 41 -19.12 23.51 4.57
CA LYS A 41 -19.74 23.44 3.24
C LYS A 41 -19.42 24.70 2.47
N VAL A 42 -19.21 24.53 1.17
CA VAL A 42 -18.78 25.59 0.26
C VAL A 42 -19.83 25.82 -0.81
N ASN A 43 -20.27 27.07 -0.94
CA ASN A 43 -20.95 27.59 -2.12
C ASN A 43 -19.89 28.30 -2.98
N PHE A 44 -19.52 27.71 -4.10
CA PHE A 44 -18.53 28.28 -5.00
C PHE A 44 -19.22 28.96 -6.18
N TYR A 45 -19.01 30.26 -6.36
CA TYR A 45 -19.57 31.06 -7.45
C TYR A 45 -18.49 31.32 -8.50
N VAL A 46 -18.78 30.95 -9.74
CA VAL A 46 -17.89 31.11 -10.90
C VAL A 46 -18.45 32.23 -11.77
N LEU A 47 -17.78 33.38 -11.78
CA LEU A 47 -18.11 34.52 -12.62
C LEU A 47 -17.51 34.32 -14.01
N THR A 48 -18.35 34.34 -15.05
CA THR A 48 -17.88 34.11 -16.42
C THR A 48 -18.80 34.75 -17.46
N LYS A 49 -18.30 34.99 -18.68
CA LYS A 49 -19.12 35.37 -19.85
C LYS A 49 -19.82 34.20 -20.54
N GLY A 50 -19.62 33.01 -19.99
CA GLY A 50 -19.99 31.76 -20.63
C GLY A 50 -18.72 30.96 -20.88
N ILE A 51 -18.80 29.68 -20.54
CA ILE A 51 -17.78 28.66 -20.82
C ILE A 51 -18.47 27.55 -21.59
N ASN A 52 -17.73 26.84 -22.43
CA ASN A 52 -18.33 25.75 -23.18
C ASN A 52 -18.82 24.62 -22.25
N HIS A 53 -19.76 23.81 -22.75
CA HIS A 53 -20.39 22.76 -21.96
C HIS A 53 -19.42 21.71 -21.40
N GLU A 54 -18.33 21.41 -22.10
CA GLU A 54 -17.33 20.44 -21.62
C GLU A 54 -16.56 21.00 -20.42
N ASN A 55 -16.16 22.26 -20.51
CA ASN A 55 -15.50 23.00 -19.44
C ASN A 55 -16.41 23.23 -18.23
N GLN A 56 -17.70 23.48 -18.47
CA GLN A 56 -18.69 23.54 -17.40
C GLN A 56 -18.77 22.20 -16.65
N ARG A 57 -18.88 21.08 -17.39
CA ARG A 57 -18.90 19.72 -16.80
C ARG A 57 -17.63 19.40 -16.02
N VAL A 58 -16.47 19.94 -16.42
CA VAL A 58 -15.21 19.79 -15.69
C VAL A 58 -15.31 20.39 -14.29
N LEU A 59 -15.86 21.59 -14.15
CA LEU A 59 -16.00 22.22 -12.83
C LEU A 59 -17.17 21.60 -12.04
N GLU A 60 -18.26 21.23 -12.70
CA GLU A 60 -19.40 20.53 -12.09
C GLU A 60 -19.01 19.15 -11.52
N SER A 61 -17.98 18.49 -12.06
CA SER A 61 -17.52 17.22 -11.49
C SER A 61 -16.94 17.35 -10.08
N LEU A 62 -16.70 18.57 -9.58
CA LEU A 62 -16.31 18.84 -8.19
C LEU A 62 -17.50 18.87 -7.21
N ILE A 63 -18.73 18.89 -7.73
CA ILE A 63 -19.94 18.93 -6.91
C ILE A 63 -20.01 17.69 -6.02
N SER A 64 -20.25 17.93 -4.74
CA SER A 64 -20.38 16.89 -3.73
C SER A 64 -21.31 17.35 -2.60
N LYS A 65 -21.55 16.50 -1.61
CA LYS A 65 -22.41 16.82 -0.45
C LYS A 65 -22.04 18.13 0.27
N ASN A 66 -20.76 18.52 0.24
CA ASN A 66 -20.25 19.70 0.95
C ASN A 66 -19.66 20.77 0.00
N PHE A 67 -19.81 20.62 -1.31
CA PHE A 67 -19.20 21.54 -2.29
C PHE A 67 -20.16 21.74 -3.47
N LYS A 68 -20.65 22.96 -3.65
CA LYS A 68 -21.54 23.36 -4.75
C LYS A 68 -20.80 24.31 -5.67
N VAL A 69 -21.12 24.23 -6.95
CA VAL A 69 -20.58 25.10 -8.00
C VAL A 69 -21.77 25.80 -8.67
N ASN A 70 -21.73 27.12 -8.68
CA ASN A 70 -22.77 27.99 -9.22
C ASN A 70 -22.17 28.92 -10.26
N PHE A 71 -22.65 28.86 -11.50
CA PHE A 71 -22.18 29.75 -12.56
C PHE A 71 -23.02 31.03 -12.58
N ILE A 72 -22.37 32.18 -12.63
CA ILE A 72 -23.02 33.47 -12.80
C ILE A 72 -22.52 34.09 -14.10
N LEU A 73 -23.45 34.29 -15.03
CA LEU A 73 -23.18 34.93 -16.30
C LEU A 73 -22.96 36.44 -16.09
N VAL A 74 -21.84 36.95 -16.57
CA VAL A 74 -21.49 38.36 -16.58
C VAL A 74 -21.84 38.94 -17.94
N GLU A 75 -22.81 39.86 -17.96
CA GLU A 75 -23.29 40.48 -19.19
C GLU A 75 -22.28 41.51 -19.75
N ASP A 76 -22.13 41.56 -21.08
CA ASP A 76 -21.23 42.49 -21.78
C ASP A 76 -21.50 43.97 -21.45
N LYS A 77 -22.76 44.31 -21.14
CA LYS A 77 -23.19 45.69 -20.87
C LYS A 77 -22.37 46.40 -19.79
N PHE A 78 -21.76 45.66 -18.85
CA PHE A 78 -20.94 46.23 -17.79
C PHE A 78 -19.59 46.77 -18.29
N PHE A 79 -19.11 46.30 -19.44
CA PHE A 79 -17.77 46.60 -19.96
C PHE A 79 -17.74 47.18 -21.38
N ASN A 80 -18.91 47.41 -22.03
CA ASN A 80 -18.99 47.95 -23.40
C ASN A 80 -18.16 49.23 -23.63
N SER A 81 -17.96 50.05 -22.61
CA SER A 81 -17.18 51.30 -22.70
C SER A 81 -15.67 51.09 -22.53
N PHE A 82 -15.21 49.92 -22.09
CA PHE A 82 -13.79 49.65 -21.85
C PHE A 82 -13.06 49.42 -23.18
N LYS A 83 -11.90 50.06 -23.36
CA LYS A 83 -11.02 49.76 -24.48
C LYS A 83 -10.44 48.36 -24.28
N LYS A 84 -10.53 47.52 -25.31
CA LYS A 84 -9.87 46.21 -25.33
C LYS A 84 -8.36 46.42 -25.26
N LYS A 85 -7.76 46.28 -24.07
CA LYS A 85 -6.30 46.26 -23.89
C LYS A 85 -5.76 44.84 -24.10
N PHE A 86 -4.64 44.74 -24.81
CA PHE A 86 -4.06 43.48 -25.32
C PHE A 86 -3.39 42.56 -24.27
N HIS A 87 -3.41 42.90 -22.97
CA HIS A 87 -2.57 42.22 -21.98
C HIS A 87 -3.26 41.70 -20.72
N ILE A 88 -4.55 41.98 -20.49
CA ILE A 88 -5.28 41.50 -19.30
C ILE A 88 -6.68 41.04 -19.71
N ALA A 89 -7.05 39.84 -19.27
CA ALA A 89 -8.35 39.25 -19.56
C ALA A 89 -9.47 40.05 -18.91
N GLU A 90 -10.55 40.30 -19.65
CA GLU A 90 -11.74 40.99 -19.14
C GLU A 90 -12.30 40.32 -17.87
N ALA A 91 -12.11 39.01 -17.74
CA ALA A 91 -12.49 38.23 -16.56
C ALA A 91 -11.90 38.77 -15.24
N SER A 92 -10.75 39.44 -15.27
CA SER A 92 -10.17 40.04 -14.07
C SER A 92 -11.07 41.11 -13.44
N TYR A 93 -11.85 41.83 -14.26
CA TYR A 93 -12.76 42.88 -13.79
C TYR A 93 -14.07 42.36 -13.20
N TYR A 94 -14.46 41.09 -13.43
CA TYR A 94 -15.74 40.57 -12.94
C TYR A 94 -15.85 40.62 -11.41
N ARG A 95 -14.71 40.57 -10.70
CA ARG A 95 -14.66 40.70 -9.23
C ARG A 95 -15.20 42.05 -8.73
N LEU A 96 -15.12 43.11 -9.54
CA LEU A 96 -15.67 44.43 -9.16
C LEU A 96 -17.21 44.40 -9.07
N LEU A 97 -17.84 43.43 -9.72
CA LEU A 97 -19.29 43.27 -9.80
C LEU A 97 -19.87 42.36 -8.71
N MET A 98 -19.05 41.82 -7.80
CA MET A 98 -19.50 40.81 -6.81
C MET A 98 -20.75 41.23 -6.02
N ALA A 99 -20.82 42.49 -5.58
CA ALA A 99 -21.97 42.98 -4.82
C ALA A 99 -23.28 43.03 -5.62
N TRP A 100 -23.19 43.20 -6.94
CA TRP A 100 -24.35 43.18 -7.86
C TRP A 100 -24.72 41.76 -8.32
N LEU A 101 -23.73 40.87 -8.42
CA LEU A 101 -23.91 39.55 -9.04
C LEU A 101 -24.29 38.46 -8.03
N LEU A 102 -23.73 38.49 -6.81
CA LEU A 102 -24.03 37.48 -5.80
C LEU A 102 -25.41 37.72 -5.17
N PRO A 103 -26.13 36.64 -4.77
CA PRO A 103 -27.41 36.72 -4.07
C PRO A 103 -27.41 37.71 -2.89
N GLU A 104 -28.53 38.43 -2.70
CA GLU A 104 -28.65 39.50 -1.71
C GLU A 104 -28.46 38.99 -0.27
N GLU A 105 -28.80 37.73 -0.01
CA GLU A 105 -28.67 37.10 1.29
C GLU A 105 -27.21 36.92 1.71
N ILE A 106 -26.27 36.91 0.76
CA ILE A 106 -24.84 36.73 1.04
C ILE A 106 -24.23 38.07 1.45
N ASP A 107 -23.85 38.19 2.72
CA ASP A 107 -23.27 39.41 3.30
C ASP A 107 -21.75 39.52 3.12
N LYS A 108 -21.06 38.39 2.93
CA LYS A 108 -19.61 38.35 2.72
C LYS A 108 -19.18 37.16 1.86
N CYS A 109 -18.03 37.28 1.21
CA CYS A 109 -17.46 36.21 0.39
C CYS A 109 -15.92 36.27 0.36
N ILE A 110 -15.27 35.18 -0.04
CA ILE A 110 -13.83 35.17 -0.36
C ILE A 110 -13.65 35.01 -1.86
N PHE A 111 -13.03 35.98 -2.51
CA PHE A 111 -12.58 35.91 -3.89
C PHE A 111 -11.20 35.23 -3.98
N LEU A 112 -11.03 34.37 -4.98
CA LEU A 112 -9.80 33.64 -5.29
C LEU A 112 -9.48 33.77 -6.79
N ASP A 113 -8.28 34.21 -7.14
CA ASP A 113 -7.73 34.00 -8.49
C ASP A 113 -7.61 32.50 -8.79
N CYS A 114 -7.64 32.13 -10.06
CA CYS A 114 -7.63 30.73 -10.47
C CYS A 114 -6.22 30.11 -10.48
N ASP A 115 -5.15 30.90 -10.37
CA ASP A 115 -3.75 30.46 -10.36
C ASP A 115 -3.17 30.34 -8.94
N MET A 116 -3.95 29.73 -8.05
CA MET A 116 -3.51 29.44 -6.69
C MET A 116 -3.93 28.06 -6.22
N ILE A 117 -3.22 27.56 -5.20
CA ILE A 117 -3.52 26.30 -4.51
C ILE A 117 -3.76 26.57 -3.04
N VAL A 118 -4.93 26.14 -2.55
CA VAL A 118 -5.39 26.25 -1.18
C VAL A 118 -5.02 24.99 -0.41
N ARG A 119 -4.19 25.15 0.63
CA ARG A 119 -3.71 24.12 1.56
C ARG A 119 -4.35 24.23 2.95
N GLY A 120 -4.80 25.44 3.31
CA GLY A 120 -5.45 25.74 4.59
C GLY A 120 -6.97 25.61 4.53
N ASP A 121 -7.59 25.54 5.71
CA ASP A 121 -9.05 25.56 5.85
C ASP A 121 -9.55 27.01 5.74
N LEU A 122 -10.25 27.35 4.64
CA LEU A 122 -10.73 28.71 4.39
C LEU A 122 -11.82 29.17 5.37
N SER A 123 -12.43 28.25 6.12
CA SER A 123 -13.35 28.63 7.19
C SER A 123 -12.66 29.42 8.31
N GLU A 124 -11.35 29.26 8.51
CA GLU A 124 -10.58 30.06 9.46
C GLU A 124 -10.38 31.50 8.99
N LEU A 125 -10.23 31.73 7.67
CA LEU A 125 -10.21 33.08 7.10
C LEU A 125 -11.58 33.76 7.24
N TYR A 126 -12.65 33.01 7.01
CA TYR A 126 -14.03 33.51 7.07
C TYR A 126 -14.50 33.91 8.48
N LYS A 127 -13.79 33.46 9.52
CA LYS A 127 -14.01 33.85 10.93
C LYS A 127 -13.37 35.20 11.30
N ILE A 128 -12.49 35.74 10.46
CA ILE A 128 -11.86 37.03 10.75
C ILE A 128 -12.95 38.12 10.75
N PRO A 129 -13.02 38.99 11.78
CA PRO A 129 -13.95 40.12 11.79
C PRO A 129 -13.66 41.08 10.63
N ILE A 130 -14.68 41.40 9.85
CA ILE A 130 -14.63 42.23 8.64
C ILE A 130 -15.59 43.43 8.69
N GLU A 131 -16.46 43.50 9.69
CA GLU A 131 -17.62 44.40 9.77
C GLU A 131 -17.26 45.88 9.52
N ASN A 132 -16.07 46.30 9.99
CA ASN A 132 -15.61 47.68 9.85
C ASN A 132 -14.93 48.00 8.50
N PHE A 133 -14.57 46.99 7.71
CA PHE A 133 -13.76 47.13 6.50
C PHE A 133 -14.51 46.66 5.25
N SER A 134 -14.31 47.32 4.12
CA SER A 134 -14.89 46.84 2.85
C SER A 134 -14.23 45.56 2.37
N ILE A 135 -12.94 45.40 2.64
CA ILE A 135 -12.15 44.22 2.26
C ILE A 135 -11.09 43.86 3.31
N CYS A 136 -10.75 42.58 3.41
CA CYS A 136 -9.49 42.11 3.98
C CYS A 136 -8.63 41.53 2.86
N ALA A 137 -7.35 41.90 2.83
CA ALA A 137 -6.41 41.47 1.78
C ALA A 137 -4.99 41.33 2.34
N VAL A 138 -4.12 40.65 1.59
CA VAL A 138 -2.71 40.48 1.94
C VAL A 138 -1.89 41.57 1.25
N PRO A 139 -0.95 42.25 1.94
CA PRO A 139 -0.11 43.26 1.31
C PRO A 139 0.69 42.66 0.15
N GLU A 140 1.00 43.49 -0.84
CA GLU A 140 1.84 43.05 -1.94
C GLU A 140 3.27 42.78 -1.45
N SER A 141 3.83 41.64 -1.87
CA SER A 141 5.16 41.22 -1.46
C SER A 141 6.23 41.70 -2.45
N HIS A 142 5.88 41.97 -3.70
CA HIS A 142 6.86 42.43 -4.70
C HIS A 142 7.38 43.84 -4.40
N LYS A 143 8.70 44.04 -4.42
CA LYS A 143 9.33 45.32 -4.06
C LYS A 143 8.80 46.53 -4.83
N ASN A 144 8.58 46.38 -6.14
CA ASN A 144 8.08 47.45 -7.02
C ASN A 144 6.57 47.71 -6.89
N LEU A 145 5.88 47.00 -5.99
CA LEU A 145 4.45 47.16 -5.74
C LEU A 145 4.13 47.32 -4.25
N LYS A 146 5.13 47.41 -3.37
CA LYS A 146 4.93 47.39 -1.92
C LYS A 146 4.10 48.57 -1.42
N TYR A 147 4.33 49.75 -1.98
CA TYR A 147 3.64 50.99 -1.64
C TYR A 147 2.98 51.59 -2.89
N VAL A 148 1.99 52.45 -2.69
CA VAL A 148 1.32 53.14 -3.81
C VAL A 148 2.26 54.01 -4.64
N SER A 149 3.37 54.46 -4.05
CA SER A 149 4.44 55.22 -4.72
C SER A 149 5.50 54.36 -5.40
N SER A 150 5.46 53.03 -5.24
CA SER A 150 6.42 52.13 -5.89
C SER A 150 6.30 52.15 -7.42
N ASP A 151 7.41 51.88 -8.12
CA ASP A 151 7.55 52.07 -9.57
C ASP A 151 6.44 51.44 -10.43
N TRP A 152 5.84 50.33 -9.98
CA TRP A 152 4.81 49.61 -10.71
C TRP A 152 3.40 49.83 -10.17
N ALA A 153 3.23 50.60 -9.09
CA ALA A 153 1.96 50.80 -8.42
C ALA A 153 1.12 51.93 -9.07
N LEU A 154 0.35 52.68 -8.27
CA LEU A 154 -0.68 53.61 -8.74
C LEU A 154 -0.09 54.91 -9.30
N LYS A 155 0.01 55.05 -10.62
CA LYS A 155 0.57 56.26 -11.27
C LYS A 155 -0.06 57.58 -10.84
N ASN A 156 -1.33 57.59 -10.46
CA ASN A 156 -2.11 58.79 -10.10
C ASN A 156 -2.30 58.96 -8.58
N TYR A 157 -1.53 58.27 -7.72
CA TYR A 157 -1.70 58.34 -6.27
C TYR A 157 -1.66 59.78 -5.71
N LYS A 158 -0.83 60.66 -6.29
CA LYS A 158 -0.71 62.07 -5.92
C LYS A 158 -2.01 62.85 -6.18
N THR A 159 -2.63 62.62 -7.33
CA THR A 159 -3.93 63.24 -7.70
C THR A 159 -5.04 62.76 -6.79
N LEU A 160 -4.98 61.49 -6.36
CA LEU A 160 -5.92 60.89 -5.41
C LEU A 160 -5.64 61.27 -3.95
N LYS A 161 -4.55 62.01 -3.69
CA LYS A 161 -4.10 62.40 -2.34
C LYS A 161 -3.88 61.20 -1.41
N ILE A 162 -3.45 60.07 -1.96
CA ILE A 162 -3.09 58.89 -1.19
C ILE A 162 -1.66 59.08 -0.64
N PRO A 163 -1.41 58.86 0.66
CA PRO A 163 -0.06 58.95 1.23
C PRO A 163 0.93 58.02 0.51
N GLU A 164 2.13 58.51 0.22
CA GLU A 164 3.12 57.80 -0.62
C GLU A 164 3.55 56.45 -0.02
N ASN A 165 3.54 56.35 1.30
CA ASN A 165 3.92 55.16 2.06
C ASN A 165 2.74 54.21 2.33
N ASN A 166 1.55 54.48 1.76
CA ASN A 166 0.43 53.58 1.91
C ASN A 166 0.74 52.26 1.22
N LYS A 167 0.48 51.14 1.91
CA LYS A 167 0.74 49.81 1.37
C LYS A 167 -0.28 49.47 0.29
N MET A 168 0.18 48.79 -0.75
CA MET A 168 -0.70 48.08 -1.69
C MET A 168 -1.03 46.69 -1.15
N PHE A 169 -2.18 46.16 -1.55
CA PHE A 169 -2.53 44.77 -1.38
C PHE A 169 -2.67 44.04 -2.72
N ASN A 170 -2.42 42.73 -2.68
CA ASN A 170 -2.63 41.83 -3.80
C ASN A 170 -4.13 41.55 -3.97
N ALA A 171 -4.65 41.67 -5.19
CA ALA A 171 -6.08 41.51 -5.47
C ALA A 171 -6.53 40.05 -5.71
N GLY A 172 -5.61 39.09 -5.74
CA GLY A 172 -5.97 37.71 -6.03
C GLY A 172 -6.66 36.96 -4.89
N LEU A 173 -6.45 37.39 -3.65
CA LEU A 173 -7.24 36.97 -2.51
C LEU A 173 -7.90 38.19 -1.88
N LEU A 174 -9.23 38.23 -1.88
CA LEU A 174 -10.02 39.25 -1.18
C LEU A 174 -11.06 38.57 -0.31
N TYR A 175 -11.11 38.90 0.97
CA TYR A 175 -12.27 38.60 1.80
C TYR A 175 -13.12 39.88 1.86
N VAL A 176 -14.33 39.82 1.34
CA VAL A 176 -15.13 40.98 0.95
C VAL A 176 -16.38 41.09 1.80
N ASN A 177 -16.66 42.30 2.28
CA ASN A 177 -17.90 42.66 2.96
C ASN A 177 -18.91 43.17 1.92
N LEU A 178 -19.72 42.25 1.38
CA LEU A 178 -20.70 42.54 0.35
C LEU A 178 -21.83 43.41 0.88
N GLU A 179 -22.22 43.26 2.14
CA GLU A 179 -23.19 44.14 2.80
C GLU A 179 -22.70 45.60 2.76
N LYS A 180 -21.46 45.86 3.18
CA LYS A 180 -20.88 47.20 3.12
C LYS A 180 -20.76 47.71 1.68
N TRP A 181 -20.36 46.86 0.72
CA TRP A 181 -20.29 47.24 -0.69
C TRP A 181 -21.65 47.68 -1.24
N ARG A 182 -22.74 46.97 -0.90
CA ARG A 182 -24.11 47.30 -1.28
C ARG A 182 -24.58 48.58 -0.58
N ASN A 183 -24.41 48.68 0.73
CA ASN A 183 -24.85 49.84 1.53
C ASN A 183 -24.14 51.14 1.15
N THR A 184 -22.87 51.07 0.72
CA THR A 184 -22.09 52.23 0.27
C THR A 184 -22.21 52.50 -1.23
N ASN A 185 -22.94 51.63 -1.96
CA ASN A 185 -23.07 51.65 -3.42
C ASN A 185 -21.71 51.85 -4.13
N ILE A 186 -20.71 51.02 -3.76
CA ILE A 186 -19.32 51.20 -4.21
C ILE A 186 -19.08 50.72 -5.64
N THR A 187 -19.84 49.72 -6.12
CA THR A 187 -19.64 49.10 -7.44
C THR A 187 -19.63 50.11 -8.60
N PRO A 188 -20.57 51.08 -8.71
CA PRO A 188 -20.47 52.15 -9.71
C PRO A 188 -19.15 52.93 -9.65
N LYS A 189 -18.64 53.23 -8.45
CA LYS A 189 -17.38 53.98 -8.27
C LYS A 189 -16.18 53.18 -8.74
N LEU A 190 -16.16 51.86 -8.48
CA LEU A 190 -15.13 50.96 -8.98
C LEU A 190 -15.10 50.96 -10.52
N LEU A 191 -16.27 50.80 -11.16
CA LEU A 191 -16.39 50.78 -12.63
C LEU A 191 -16.04 52.13 -13.26
N ASP A 192 -16.52 53.23 -12.69
CA ASP A 192 -16.23 54.59 -13.17
C ASP A 192 -14.72 54.91 -13.07
N TYR A 193 -14.09 54.58 -11.94
CA TYR A 193 -12.64 54.73 -11.80
C TYR A 193 -11.89 53.88 -12.83
N ALA A 194 -12.29 52.62 -12.99
CA ALA A 194 -11.67 51.71 -13.95
C ALA A 194 -11.76 52.26 -15.38
N TYR A 195 -12.93 52.76 -15.79
CA TYR A 195 -13.16 53.34 -17.11
C TYR A 195 -12.36 54.64 -17.33
N LYS A 196 -12.43 55.60 -16.41
CA LYS A 196 -11.74 56.90 -16.53
C LYS A 196 -10.22 56.77 -16.55
N ASN A 197 -9.68 55.80 -15.81
CA ASN A 197 -8.25 55.62 -15.65
C ASN A 197 -7.68 54.47 -16.49
N GLN A 198 -8.49 53.86 -17.37
CA GLN A 198 -8.12 52.63 -18.10
C GLN A 198 -6.76 52.71 -18.81
N GLU A 199 -6.33 53.88 -19.26
CA GLU A 199 -5.03 54.09 -19.92
C GLU A 199 -3.83 53.91 -18.99
N ILE A 200 -3.96 54.27 -17.72
CA ILE A 200 -2.87 54.26 -16.74
C ILE A 200 -2.84 53.01 -15.86
N LEU A 201 -3.93 52.23 -15.82
CA LEU A 201 -3.99 50.96 -15.06
C LEU A 201 -2.98 49.97 -15.64
N LYS A 202 -2.04 49.54 -14.79
CA LYS A 202 -1.01 48.54 -15.12
C LYS A 202 -1.46 47.14 -14.71
N PHE A 203 -2.16 47.01 -13.58
CA PHE A 203 -2.69 45.75 -13.03
C PHE A 203 -4.21 45.75 -12.95
N CYS A 204 -4.88 46.48 -13.84
CA CYS A 204 -6.34 46.48 -14.03
C CYS A 204 -7.13 46.61 -12.71
N ASP A 205 -7.87 45.57 -12.33
CA ASP A 205 -8.72 45.50 -11.15
C ASP A 205 -7.95 45.72 -9.84
N GLN A 206 -6.70 45.26 -9.75
CA GLN A 206 -5.88 45.48 -8.56
C GLN A 206 -5.63 46.97 -8.31
N ASP A 207 -5.33 47.72 -9.38
CA ASP A 207 -5.11 49.16 -9.28
C ASP A 207 -6.40 49.89 -8.89
N VAL A 208 -7.54 49.48 -9.46
CA VAL A 208 -8.86 50.03 -9.10
C VAL A 208 -9.18 49.81 -7.62
N LEU A 209 -9.00 48.58 -7.15
CA LEU A 209 -9.27 48.21 -5.77
C LEU A 209 -8.36 48.97 -4.80
N ASN A 210 -7.06 49.05 -5.09
CA ASN A 210 -6.12 49.79 -4.23
C ASN A 210 -6.36 51.30 -4.27
N ALA A 211 -6.80 51.88 -5.39
CA ALA A 211 -7.12 53.30 -5.48
C ALA A 211 -8.38 53.67 -4.69
N ILE A 212 -9.39 52.80 -4.67
CA ILE A 212 -10.68 53.06 -4.00
C ILE A 212 -10.64 52.66 -2.52
N PHE A 213 -10.01 51.54 -2.18
CA PHE A 213 -10.00 50.99 -0.82
C PHE A 213 -8.71 51.27 -0.03
N TRP A 214 -7.86 52.20 -0.48
CA TRP A 214 -6.56 52.48 0.14
C TRP A 214 -6.62 52.72 1.66
N ASN A 215 -7.72 53.30 2.16
CA ASN A 215 -8.00 53.60 3.57
C ASN A 215 -9.14 52.74 4.18
N ASP A 216 -9.68 51.77 3.45
CA ASP A 216 -10.82 50.93 3.88
C ASP A 216 -10.54 49.44 3.64
N TRP A 217 -9.42 48.97 4.16
CA TRP A 217 -9.05 47.56 4.12
C TRP A 217 -8.34 47.10 5.41
N LYS A 218 -8.47 45.81 5.69
CA LYS A 218 -7.76 45.15 6.79
C LYS A 218 -6.65 44.26 6.26
N GLN A 219 -5.45 44.45 6.80
CA GLN A 219 -4.30 43.64 6.47
C GLN A 219 -4.42 42.20 7.01
N LEU A 220 -4.25 41.22 6.13
CA LEU A 220 -4.14 39.78 6.44
C LEU A 220 -2.66 39.35 6.51
N SER A 221 -2.42 38.21 7.15
CA SER A 221 -1.09 37.56 7.17
C SER A 221 -0.70 37.06 5.79
N TYR A 222 0.58 37.15 5.44
CA TYR A 222 1.15 36.58 4.20
C TYR A 222 0.91 35.07 4.05
N SER A 223 0.62 34.35 5.14
CA SER A 223 0.25 32.93 5.04
C SER A 223 -1.06 32.72 4.27
N TRP A 224 -1.96 33.72 4.23
CA TRP A 224 -3.22 33.62 3.49
C TRP A 224 -3.05 33.80 1.99
N ASN A 225 -2.00 34.47 1.50
CA ASN A 225 -1.72 34.65 0.08
C ASN A 225 -0.20 34.70 -0.12
N PHE A 226 0.45 33.53 -0.09
CA PHE A 226 1.89 33.42 -0.27
C PHE A 226 2.20 33.45 -1.77
N THR A 227 2.59 34.62 -2.27
CA THR A 227 2.85 34.82 -3.69
C THR A 227 4.24 34.32 -4.09
N THR A 228 4.45 33.98 -5.37
CA THR A 228 5.78 33.63 -5.89
C THR A 228 6.81 34.74 -5.69
N SER A 229 6.39 35.99 -5.67
CA SER A 229 7.26 37.16 -5.41
C SER A 229 7.93 37.12 -4.04
N CYS A 230 7.34 36.44 -3.06
CA CYS A 230 7.98 36.18 -1.76
C CYS A 230 9.31 35.42 -1.86
N LEU A 231 9.54 34.68 -2.95
CA LEU A 231 10.74 33.86 -3.15
C LEU A 231 11.82 34.58 -3.95
N PHE A 232 11.45 35.59 -4.73
CA PHE A 232 12.35 36.28 -5.66
C PHE A 232 12.91 37.59 -5.10
N ASN A 233 12.37 38.07 -3.98
CA ASN A 233 12.92 39.25 -3.33
C ASN A 233 14.24 38.93 -2.62
N ASP A 234 15.22 39.81 -2.75
CA ASP A 234 16.34 39.86 -1.82
C ASP A 234 15.83 40.09 -0.40
N LEU A 235 16.56 39.60 0.60
CA LEU A 235 16.13 39.66 2.01
C LEU A 235 15.79 41.09 2.48
N GLU A 236 16.47 42.11 1.98
CA GLU A 236 16.20 43.51 2.29
C GLU A 236 14.81 43.97 1.82
N ASN A 237 14.35 43.43 0.69
CA ASN A 237 13.06 43.77 0.07
C ASN A 237 11.96 42.76 0.41
N SER A 238 12.32 41.67 1.09
CA SER A 238 11.40 40.64 1.54
C SER A 238 10.44 41.18 2.60
N PRO A 239 9.19 40.73 2.63
CA PRO A 239 8.32 40.96 3.78
C PRO A 239 8.76 40.20 5.04
N PHE A 240 9.75 39.31 4.94
CA PHE A 240 10.28 38.48 6.02
C PHE A 240 11.68 38.95 6.44
N LYS A 241 11.96 38.95 7.75
CA LYS A 241 13.21 39.49 8.33
C LYS A 241 14.44 38.68 7.97
N ASN A 242 14.28 37.38 7.69
CA ASN A 242 15.37 36.47 7.38
C ASN A 242 14.88 35.21 6.65
N LEU A 243 15.82 34.41 6.14
CA LEU A 243 15.53 33.16 5.43
C LEU A 243 14.76 32.14 6.28
N LYS A 244 14.95 32.13 7.60
CA LYS A 244 14.23 31.21 8.49
C LYS A 244 12.74 31.56 8.51
N GLU A 245 12.41 32.84 8.66
CA GLU A 245 11.03 33.32 8.62
C GLU A 245 10.38 33.08 7.25
N LEU A 246 11.10 33.32 6.15
CA LEU A 246 10.61 33.01 4.79
C LEU A 246 10.30 31.51 4.63
N LYS A 247 11.22 30.62 5.05
CA LYS A 247 11.01 29.16 5.01
C LYS A 247 9.82 28.73 5.86
N GLU A 248 9.68 29.31 7.05
CA GLU A 248 8.53 29.04 7.93
C GLU A 248 7.21 29.54 7.33
N ALA A 249 7.20 30.71 6.71
CA ALA A 249 6.04 31.27 6.02
C ALA A 249 5.64 30.43 4.80
N LYS A 250 6.61 30.03 3.96
CA LYS A 250 6.40 29.08 2.84
C LYS A 250 5.79 27.78 3.37
N ARG A 251 6.34 27.22 4.44
CA ARG A 251 5.84 25.96 5.03
C ARG A 251 4.41 26.08 5.56
N ARG A 252 4.08 27.20 6.23
CA ARG A 252 2.77 27.48 6.85
C ARG A 252 1.78 28.20 5.91
N ALA A 253 2.12 28.38 4.64
CA ALA A 253 1.23 29.01 3.67
C ALA A 253 -0.07 28.22 3.53
N ASN A 254 -1.19 28.90 3.79
CA ASN A 254 -2.55 28.41 3.57
C ASN A 254 -2.91 28.48 2.09
N ILE A 255 -2.36 29.43 1.35
CA ILE A 255 -2.55 29.55 -0.10
C ILE A 255 -1.20 29.87 -0.74
N PHE A 256 -0.85 29.12 -1.79
CA PHE A 256 0.22 29.47 -2.71
C PHE A 256 -0.37 30.11 -3.95
N HIS A 257 0.07 31.32 -4.29
CA HIS A 257 -0.44 32.08 -5.42
C HIS A 257 0.68 32.35 -6.42
N PHE A 258 0.51 31.89 -7.66
CA PHE A 258 1.54 31.88 -8.67
C PHE A 258 1.59 33.20 -9.47
N THR A 259 1.74 34.36 -8.81
CA THR A 259 1.58 35.71 -9.40
C THR A 259 2.53 36.09 -10.55
N SER A 260 3.61 35.34 -10.79
CA SER A 260 4.61 35.68 -11.82
C SER A 260 4.39 34.97 -13.16
N GLY A 261 5.16 35.32 -14.20
CA GLY A 261 5.20 34.56 -15.45
C GLY A 261 5.80 33.15 -15.32
N TYR A 262 6.45 32.87 -14.18
CA TYR A 262 6.93 31.54 -13.82
C TYR A 262 5.79 30.77 -13.14
N LYS A 263 5.08 29.95 -13.92
CA LYS A 263 3.88 29.20 -13.50
C LYS A 263 4.16 27.70 -13.39
N PRO A 264 3.46 26.96 -12.50
CA PRO A 264 3.70 25.54 -12.30
C PRO A 264 3.31 24.61 -13.43
N TRP A 265 2.57 25.11 -14.42
CA TRP A 265 2.23 24.36 -15.64
C TRP A 265 3.17 24.66 -16.82
N HIS A 266 4.16 25.54 -16.67
CA HIS A 266 5.14 25.79 -17.73
C HIS A 266 6.21 24.68 -17.78
N LYS A 267 6.76 24.46 -18.98
CA LYS A 267 7.68 23.34 -19.28
C LYS A 267 8.99 23.38 -18.50
N ASP A 268 9.45 24.57 -18.13
CA ASP A 268 10.76 24.79 -17.50
C ASP A 268 10.83 24.34 -16.03
N GLY A 269 9.73 23.78 -15.52
CA GLY A 269 9.62 23.24 -14.18
C GLY A 269 9.50 24.35 -13.14
N HIS A 270 8.55 24.20 -12.22
CA HIS A 270 8.34 25.09 -11.07
C HIS A 270 8.52 24.33 -9.77
N ASP A 271 9.06 25.00 -8.75
CA ASP A 271 9.24 24.49 -7.37
C ASP A 271 7.96 23.93 -6.74
N PHE A 272 6.80 24.27 -7.28
CA PHE A 272 5.48 23.89 -6.79
C PHE A 272 4.68 23.08 -7.82
N SER A 273 5.32 22.57 -8.87
CA SER A 273 4.63 21.81 -9.93
C SER A 273 3.90 20.60 -9.36
N LEU A 274 4.56 19.81 -8.51
CA LEU A 274 3.95 18.66 -7.85
C LEU A 274 2.74 19.07 -6.99
N GLU A 275 2.87 20.15 -6.23
CA GLU A 275 1.77 20.67 -5.40
C GLU A 275 0.60 21.14 -6.27
N TYR A 276 0.85 21.77 -7.42
CA TYR A 276 -0.20 22.18 -8.37
C TYR A 276 -0.89 20.97 -9.02
N TYR A 277 -0.12 20.07 -9.64
CA TYR A 277 -0.68 18.94 -10.37
C TYR A 277 -1.44 17.97 -9.47
N LYS A 278 -1.10 17.88 -8.18
CA LYS A 278 -1.88 17.13 -7.18
C LYS A 278 -3.38 17.46 -7.19
N TYR A 279 -3.76 18.69 -7.54
CA TYR A 279 -5.16 19.12 -7.53
C TYR A 279 -5.78 19.22 -8.94
N THR A 280 -5.00 19.00 -10.01
CA THR A 280 -5.53 18.98 -11.39
C THR A 280 -6.42 17.78 -11.66
N LYS A 281 -7.22 17.83 -12.73
CA LYS A 281 -8.10 16.73 -13.15
C LYS A 281 -7.25 15.54 -13.61
N GLY A 282 -7.57 14.35 -13.11
CA GLY A 282 -6.87 13.11 -13.45
C GLY A 282 -6.75 12.17 -12.25
N THR A 283 -6.11 11.02 -12.46
CA THR A 283 -5.89 10.02 -11.40
C THR A 283 -4.74 10.46 -10.50
N LEU A 284 -5.04 10.90 -9.28
CA LEU A 284 -4.01 11.18 -8.28
C LEU A 284 -3.39 9.86 -7.77
N VAL A 285 -2.08 9.76 -7.86
CA VAL A 285 -1.30 8.61 -7.36
C VAL A 285 -0.49 9.02 -6.14
N SER A 286 -0.71 8.33 -5.00
CA SER A 286 0.09 8.53 -3.79
C SER A 286 1.22 7.53 -3.71
N ILE A 287 2.46 8.00 -3.80
CA ILE A 287 3.67 7.19 -3.70
C ILE A 287 4.15 7.21 -2.26
N VAL A 288 4.17 6.05 -1.61
CA VAL A 288 4.60 5.88 -0.22
C VAL A 288 6.02 5.32 -0.21
N ILE A 289 6.91 6.05 0.45
CA ILE A 289 8.31 5.67 0.67
C ILE A 289 8.53 5.54 2.16
N ARG A 290 9.12 4.43 2.60
CA ARG A 290 9.57 4.27 3.98
C ARG A 290 11.06 4.54 4.03
N THR A 291 11.51 5.27 5.03
CA THR A 291 12.94 5.56 5.14
C THR A 291 13.45 5.51 6.57
N LYS A 292 14.71 5.11 6.70
CA LYS A 292 15.46 5.17 7.95
C LYS A 292 16.96 5.32 7.70
N ASN A 293 17.51 6.47 8.07
CA ASN A 293 18.95 6.73 8.04
C ASN A 293 19.60 6.49 6.66
N ARG A 294 18.92 6.91 5.59
CA ARG A 294 19.34 6.72 4.19
C ARG A 294 19.10 7.99 3.37
N LEU A 295 19.45 9.15 3.92
CA LEU A 295 19.18 10.45 3.29
C LEU A 295 19.64 10.52 1.83
N ASP A 296 20.83 10.03 1.50
CA ASP A 296 21.38 10.18 0.15
C ASP A 296 20.72 9.26 -0.88
N ASP A 297 20.34 8.05 -0.49
CA ASP A 297 19.55 7.16 -1.35
C ASP A 297 18.14 7.71 -1.54
N LEU A 298 17.52 8.18 -0.44
CA LEU A 298 16.21 8.81 -0.48
C LEU A 298 16.19 10.00 -1.44
N LYS A 299 17.24 10.84 -1.46
CA LYS A 299 17.33 11.95 -2.43
C LYS A 299 17.28 11.45 -3.87
N LYS A 300 18.03 10.39 -4.21
CA LYS A 300 18.02 9.80 -5.57
C LYS A 300 16.65 9.25 -5.93
N CYS A 301 16.02 8.53 -5.00
CA CYS A 301 14.65 8.05 -5.16
C CYS A 301 13.70 9.23 -5.45
N LEU A 302 13.72 10.27 -4.62
CA LEU A 302 12.83 11.43 -4.76
C LEU A 302 13.03 12.18 -6.09
N GLU A 303 14.27 12.32 -6.57
CA GLU A 303 14.53 12.91 -7.90
C GLU A 303 13.94 12.08 -9.04
N SER A 304 14.02 10.74 -8.98
CA SER A 304 13.39 9.86 -9.97
C SER A 304 11.86 9.95 -9.98
N LEU A 305 11.26 10.27 -8.83
CA LEU A 305 9.82 10.43 -8.70
C LEU A 305 9.33 11.80 -9.19
N LYS A 306 10.14 12.86 -9.05
CA LYS A 306 9.83 14.17 -9.63
C LYS A 306 9.81 14.14 -11.16
N SER A 307 10.64 13.29 -11.77
CA SER A 307 10.82 13.22 -13.22
C SER A 307 9.83 12.30 -13.94
N GLN A 308 8.88 11.70 -13.22
CA GLN A 308 7.83 10.86 -13.80
C GLN A 308 7.02 11.59 -14.86
N THR A 309 6.59 10.88 -15.91
CA THR A 309 5.71 11.44 -16.96
C THR A 309 4.35 11.82 -16.41
N HIS A 310 3.74 10.95 -15.60
CA HIS A 310 2.52 11.26 -14.86
C HIS A 310 2.77 12.33 -13.78
N LYS A 311 2.06 13.45 -13.84
CA LYS A 311 2.30 14.61 -12.96
C LYS A 311 1.41 14.67 -11.72
N GLN A 312 0.25 14.01 -11.72
CA GLN A 312 -0.68 14.02 -10.58
C GLN A 312 -0.19 13.05 -9.49
N LEU A 313 0.84 13.49 -8.77
CA LEU A 313 1.53 12.71 -7.74
C LEU A 313 1.43 13.35 -6.36
N GLU A 314 1.26 12.51 -5.34
CA GLU A 314 1.51 12.84 -3.95
C GLU A 314 2.63 11.93 -3.43
N ILE A 315 3.77 12.50 -3.06
CA ILE A 315 4.89 11.72 -2.51
C ILE A 315 4.85 11.81 -0.99
N ILE A 316 4.76 10.65 -0.33
CA ILE A 316 4.62 10.50 1.12
C ILE A 316 5.85 9.76 1.65
N VAL A 317 6.65 10.45 2.45
CA VAL A 317 7.83 9.86 3.08
C VAL A 317 7.52 9.58 4.55
N VAL A 318 7.47 8.29 4.88
CA VAL A 318 7.28 7.79 6.24
C VAL A 318 8.65 7.56 6.88
N ASP A 319 9.09 8.53 7.70
CA ASP A 319 10.37 8.51 8.40
C ASP A 319 10.27 7.67 9.69
N ASP A 320 10.97 6.53 9.73
CA ASP A 320 11.06 5.60 10.87
C ASP A 320 12.07 6.05 11.93
N ALA A 321 11.90 7.31 12.36
CA ALA A 321 12.70 8.00 13.37
C ALA A 321 14.18 8.14 13.02
N SER A 322 14.49 8.67 11.83
CA SER A 322 15.86 8.88 11.36
C SER A 322 16.64 9.91 12.20
N THR A 323 17.96 9.72 12.25
CA THR A 323 18.93 10.51 13.03
C THR A 323 20.06 11.07 12.17
N ASP A 324 20.05 10.81 10.85
CA ASP A 324 21.09 11.20 9.88
C ASP A 324 20.82 12.54 9.16
N GLY A 325 19.90 13.35 9.69
CA GLY A 325 19.45 14.58 9.04
C GLY A 325 18.28 14.42 8.05
N THR A 326 17.81 13.19 7.77
CA THR A 326 16.65 12.93 6.88
C THR A 326 15.42 13.76 7.26
N SER A 327 15.08 13.79 8.55
CA SER A 327 13.93 14.56 9.01
C SER A 327 14.08 16.06 8.82
N GLU A 328 15.29 16.62 8.85
CA GLU A 328 15.51 18.05 8.67
C GLU A 328 15.42 18.41 7.18
N PHE A 329 16.00 17.58 6.33
CA PHE A 329 15.82 17.67 4.88
C PHE A 329 14.33 17.64 4.49
N LEU A 330 13.57 16.66 4.99
CA LEU A 330 12.14 16.50 4.68
C LEU A 330 11.28 17.62 5.27
N LYS A 331 11.57 18.13 6.48
CA LYS A 331 10.82 19.26 7.08
C LYS A 331 10.95 20.55 6.29
N ASN A 332 12.11 20.75 5.66
CA ASN A 332 12.41 21.92 4.85
C ASN A 332 11.90 21.81 3.41
N ASN A 333 11.37 20.64 3.01
CA ASN A 333 10.82 20.41 1.70
C ASN A 333 9.28 20.34 1.76
N ILE A 334 8.61 21.22 1.01
CA ILE A 334 7.14 21.27 0.96
C ILE A 334 6.52 20.34 -0.07
N LEU A 335 7.33 19.79 -1.00
CA LEU A 335 6.86 18.93 -2.09
C LEU A 335 6.54 17.52 -1.61
N PHE A 336 7.10 17.12 -0.46
CA PHE A 336 6.94 15.79 0.08
C PHE A 336 6.16 15.84 1.38
N LYS A 337 5.17 14.96 1.50
CA LYS A 337 4.44 14.78 2.75
C LYS A 337 5.30 13.98 3.72
N HIS A 338 5.94 14.67 4.65
CA HIS A 338 6.78 14.06 5.68
C HIS A 338 5.96 13.59 6.88
N ILE A 339 5.98 12.28 7.14
CA ILE A 339 5.33 11.66 8.30
C ILE A 339 6.38 10.95 9.13
N ARG A 340 6.79 11.58 10.23
CA ARG A 340 7.75 10.98 11.17
C ARG A 340 7.04 10.20 12.28
N VAL A 341 7.42 8.95 12.49
CA VAL A 341 6.98 8.20 13.67
C VAL A 341 7.90 8.47 14.86
N LYS A 342 7.33 8.58 16.08
CA LYS A 342 8.08 8.89 17.30
C LYS A 342 9.03 7.77 17.73
N LYS A 343 8.66 6.52 17.46
CA LYS A 343 9.39 5.30 17.82
C LYS A 343 9.36 4.35 16.63
N ARG A 344 10.35 3.46 16.58
CA ARG A 344 10.50 2.46 15.52
C ARG A 344 9.22 1.64 15.37
N LYS A 345 8.76 1.46 14.14
CA LYS A 345 7.59 0.63 13.80
C LYS A 345 7.97 -0.53 12.87
N SER A 346 7.08 -1.52 12.74
CA SER A 346 7.24 -2.58 11.74
C SER A 346 6.93 -2.07 10.33
N THR A 347 7.39 -2.79 9.31
CA THR A 347 7.14 -2.46 7.90
C THR A 347 5.64 -2.36 7.59
N ALA A 348 4.82 -3.34 8.00
CA ALA A 348 3.36 -3.27 7.88
C ALA A 348 2.75 -2.02 8.53
N GLN A 349 3.23 -1.64 9.71
CA GLN A 349 2.76 -0.43 10.39
C GLN A 349 3.12 0.84 9.63
N LEU A 350 4.31 0.91 9.02
CA LEU A 350 4.75 2.05 8.21
C LEU A 350 3.97 2.13 6.89
N TYR A 351 3.72 1.01 6.20
CA TYR A 351 2.84 0.98 5.02
C TYR A 351 1.43 1.47 5.37
N ASN A 352 0.92 1.05 6.54
CA ASN A 352 -0.37 1.49 7.05
C ASN A 352 -0.40 2.99 7.36
N VAL A 353 0.69 3.55 7.90
CA VAL A 353 0.81 5.01 8.09
C VAL A 353 0.75 5.72 6.74
N GLY A 354 1.46 5.22 5.73
CA GLY A 354 1.49 5.79 4.39
C GLY A 354 0.11 5.87 3.74
N TRP A 355 -0.57 4.73 3.52
CA TRP A 355 -1.85 4.76 2.81
C TRP A 355 -2.96 5.46 3.59
N LYS A 356 -2.98 5.40 4.93
CA LYS A 356 -3.97 6.15 5.74
C LYS A 356 -3.85 7.66 5.56
N ASN A 357 -2.64 8.13 5.24
CA ASN A 357 -2.38 9.54 4.99
C ASN A 357 -2.34 9.88 3.50
N SER A 358 -2.62 8.93 2.60
CA SER A 358 -2.70 9.19 1.16
C SER A 358 -3.97 9.93 0.79
N MET A 359 -3.92 10.68 -0.31
CA MET A 359 -5.07 11.32 -0.96
C MET A 359 -5.45 10.62 -2.27
N GLY A 360 -4.48 9.99 -2.93
CA GLY A 360 -4.63 9.36 -4.24
C GLY A 360 -5.60 8.18 -4.26
N GLU A 361 -6.18 7.96 -5.43
CA GLU A 361 -7.05 6.81 -5.72
C GLU A 361 -6.24 5.52 -5.83
N ILE A 362 -5.00 5.65 -6.30
CA ILE A 362 -4.00 4.60 -6.34
C ILE A 362 -2.91 4.92 -5.32
N VAL A 363 -2.51 3.91 -4.54
CA VAL A 363 -1.38 3.97 -3.62
C VAL A 363 -0.28 3.07 -4.18
N VAL A 364 0.88 3.65 -4.43
CA VAL A 364 2.07 2.95 -4.94
C VAL A 364 3.14 2.97 -3.86
N TYR A 365 3.93 1.91 -3.77
CA TYR A 365 5.03 1.77 -2.83
C TYR A 365 6.34 1.56 -3.56
N THR A 366 7.37 2.26 -3.10
CA THR A 366 8.77 2.04 -3.47
C THR A 366 9.66 2.23 -2.25
N ASP A 367 10.85 1.65 -2.26
CA ASP A 367 11.81 1.78 -1.17
C ASP A 367 12.73 2.99 -1.40
N ASP A 368 13.33 3.48 -0.31
CA ASP A 368 14.19 4.68 -0.33
C ASP A 368 15.50 4.50 -1.10
N ASP A 369 15.84 3.26 -1.46
CA ASP A 369 17.01 2.86 -2.26
C ASP A 369 16.66 2.44 -3.70
N CYS A 370 15.46 2.79 -4.15
CA CYS A 370 14.98 2.52 -5.50
C CYS A 370 14.97 3.77 -6.38
N VAL A 371 15.28 3.60 -7.66
CA VAL A 371 15.08 4.61 -8.73
C VAL A 371 14.00 4.08 -9.65
N ALA A 372 12.92 4.84 -9.81
CA ALA A 372 11.82 4.48 -10.69
C ALA A 372 12.14 4.84 -12.14
N ASP A 373 11.74 3.99 -13.08
CA ASP A 373 11.80 4.32 -14.50
C ASP A 373 10.88 5.50 -14.84
N LYS A 374 11.22 6.26 -15.88
CA LYS A 374 10.54 7.52 -16.23
C LYS A 374 9.01 7.40 -16.40
N ASN A 375 8.55 6.27 -16.94
CA ASN A 375 7.14 5.99 -17.21
C ASN A 375 6.53 5.02 -16.17
N TRP A 376 7.19 4.82 -15.03
CA TRP A 376 6.79 3.81 -14.05
C TRP A 376 5.32 3.96 -13.61
N ILE A 377 4.89 5.19 -13.32
CA ILE A 377 3.52 5.46 -12.91
C ILE A 377 2.51 5.30 -14.06
N GLU A 378 2.81 5.78 -15.27
CA GLU A 378 1.92 5.59 -16.42
C GLU A 378 1.72 4.11 -16.72
N ASN A 379 2.79 3.31 -16.71
CA ASN A 379 2.71 1.87 -16.92
C ASN A 379 1.84 1.18 -15.85
N ILE A 380 1.88 1.63 -14.59
CA ILE A 380 0.99 1.11 -13.53
C ILE A 380 -0.47 1.50 -13.81
N LEU A 381 -0.72 2.75 -14.21
CA LEU A 381 -2.06 3.25 -14.49
C LEU A 381 -2.68 2.54 -15.70
N ASP A 382 -1.91 2.26 -16.75
CA ASP A 382 -2.35 1.49 -17.91
C ASP A 382 -2.89 0.12 -17.52
N GLU A 383 -2.22 -0.57 -16.58
CA GLU A 383 -2.73 -1.84 -16.06
C GLU A 383 -4.07 -1.69 -15.36
N PHE A 384 -4.21 -0.69 -14.49
CA PHE A 384 -5.49 -0.42 -13.81
C PHE A 384 -6.58 0.04 -14.78
N ASN A 385 -6.23 0.78 -15.83
CA ASN A 385 -7.18 1.27 -16.82
C ASN A 385 -7.64 0.15 -17.77
N SER A 386 -6.77 -0.83 -18.03
CA SER A 386 -7.12 -2.02 -18.83
C SER A 386 -8.17 -2.91 -18.16
N ASP A 387 -8.37 -2.76 -16.85
CA ASP A 387 -9.20 -3.64 -16.05
C ASP A 387 -9.75 -2.95 -14.79
N SER A 388 -11.02 -2.56 -14.81
CA SER A 388 -11.68 -1.88 -13.70
C SER A 388 -11.80 -2.74 -12.43
N GLU A 389 -11.76 -4.06 -12.56
CA GLU A 389 -11.78 -5.00 -11.43
C GLU A 389 -10.39 -5.26 -10.84
N LEU A 390 -9.32 -4.87 -11.54
CA LEU A 390 -7.96 -5.02 -11.06
C LEU A 390 -7.74 -4.17 -9.80
N MET A 391 -7.27 -4.81 -8.74
CA MET A 391 -7.10 -4.18 -7.45
C MET A 391 -5.63 -3.98 -7.06
N VAL A 392 -4.73 -4.80 -7.60
CA VAL A 392 -3.30 -4.80 -7.27
C VAL A 392 -2.46 -5.00 -8.53
N VAL A 393 -1.42 -4.19 -8.66
CA VAL A 393 -0.38 -4.32 -9.70
C VAL A 393 0.96 -4.43 -9.00
N GLY A 394 1.74 -5.47 -9.30
CA GLY A 394 3.18 -5.50 -9.00
C GLY A 394 3.99 -5.23 -10.25
N GLY A 395 5.22 -4.77 -10.05
CA GLY A 395 6.14 -4.47 -11.15
C GLY A 395 7.48 -5.21 -11.06
N LEU A 396 8.25 -5.10 -12.13
CA LEU A 396 9.57 -5.68 -12.27
C LEU A 396 10.64 -4.86 -11.52
N SER A 397 11.57 -5.54 -10.83
CA SER A 397 12.67 -4.88 -10.12
C SER A 397 14.02 -5.43 -10.55
N PHE A 398 14.97 -4.54 -10.86
CA PHE A 398 16.37 -4.88 -11.21
C PHE A 398 17.35 -4.53 -10.09
N ILE A 399 18.53 -5.15 -10.10
CA ILE A 399 19.65 -4.81 -9.19
C ILE A 399 20.52 -3.73 -9.84
N GLY A 400 20.45 -2.51 -9.29
CA GLY A 400 21.19 -1.36 -9.83
C GLY A 400 20.92 -1.17 -11.33
N ASP A 401 21.99 -0.99 -12.10
CA ASP A 401 21.92 -0.86 -13.56
C ASP A 401 22.18 -2.18 -14.32
N THR A 402 22.22 -3.32 -13.62
CA THR A 402 22.38 -4.62 -14.29
C THR A 402 21.04 -5.14 -14.80
N GLU A 403 21.07 -6.05 -15.77
CA GLU A 403 19.89 -6.83 -16.19
C GLU A 403 19.52 -7.92 -15.16
N ASP A 404 20.24 -8.00 -14.03
CA ASP A 404 19.94 -8.98 -12.99
C ASP A 404 18.61 -8.63 -12.32
N ILE A 405 17.67 -9.56 -12.44
CA ILE A 405 16.34 -9.42 -11.84
C ILE A 405 16.47 -9.53 -10.31
N TYR A 406 16.11 -8.46 -9.61
CA TYR A 406 15.98 -8.45 -8.15
C TYR A 406 14.73 -9.22 -7.71
N PHE A 407 13.61 -8.98 -8.39
CA PHE A 407 12.35 -9.66 -8.10
C PHE A 407 11.44 -9.73 -9.34
N ARG A 408 10.93 -10.93 -9.61
CA ARG A 408 9.89 -11.20 -10.61
C ARG A 408 8.74 -11.93 -9.91
N GLY A 409 7.70 -11.19 -9.55
CA GLY A 409 6.57 -11.74 -8.82
C GLY A 409 5.46 -10.71 -8.67
N ALA A 410 4.25 -11.18 -8.34
CA ALA A 410 3.05 -10.38 -8.43
C ALA A 410 3.03 -9.10 -7.57
N VAL A 411 3.85 -9.00 -6.49
CA VAL A 411 3.98 -7.83 -5.59
C VAL A 411 5.31 -7.90 -4.85
N SER A 412 6.08 -6.81 -4.81
CA SER A 412 7.26 -6.60 -3.97
C SER A 412 7.12 -5.30 -3.19
N GLY A 413 7.69 -5.22 -1.98
CA GLY A 413 7.64 -4.00 -1.14
C GLY A 413 8.15 -2.74 -1.83
N CYS A 414 9.10 -2.90 -2.75
CA CYS A 414 9.68 -1.82 -3.54
C CYS A 414 8.98 -1.53 -4.88
N ASN A 415 7.99 -2.34 -5.30
CA ASN A 415 7.30 -2.14 -6.58
C ASN A 415 5.89 -2.77 -6.55
N MET A 416 4.98 -2.07 -5.87
CA MET A 416 3.59 -2.50 -5.74
C MET A 416 2.62 -1.33 -5.72
N ALA A 417 1.47 -1.53 -6.34
CA ALA A 417 0.42 -0.54 -6.45
C ALA A 417 -0.95 -1.15 -6.13
N PHE A 418 -1.80 -0.37 -5.47
CA PHE A 418 -3.11 -0.79 -5.00
C PHE A 418 -4.15 0.29 -5.33
N ARG A 419 -5.34 -0.13 -5.77
CA ARG A 419 -6.51 0.75 -5.64
C ARG A 419 -6.77 0.96 -4.16
N LYS A 420 -6.76 2.21 -3.69
CA LYS A 420 -6.84 2.56 -2.27
C LYS A 420 -8.05 1.94 -1.56
N LYS A 421 -9.18 1.79 -2.27
CA LYS A 421 -10.42 1.18 -1.75
C LYS A 421 -10.21 -0.24 -1.17
N ILE A 422 -9.15 -0.96 -1.57
CA ILE A 422 -8.82 -2.28 -1.02
C ILE A 422 -8.56 -2.22 0.50
N PHE A 423 -7.97 -1.12 0.97
CA PHE A 423 -7.53 -0.96 2.36
C PHE A 423 -8.69 -0.76 3.34
N ASN A 424 -9.90 -0.48 2.85
CA ASN A 424 -11.12 -0.47 3.66
C ASN A 424 -11.45 -1.85 4.24
N LYS A 425 -11.00 -2.93 3.57
CA LYS A 425 -11.24 -4.32 3.98
C LYS A 425 -9.95 -5.08 4.29
N TYR A 426 -8.89 -4.85 3.52
CA TYR A 426 -7.63 -5.58 3.62
C TYR A 426 -6.45 -4.62 3.78
N HIS A 427 -5.93 -4.50 5.00
CA HIS A 427 -4.77 -3.67 5.35
C HIS A 427 -3.58 -4.55 5.77
N PHE A 428 -2.36 -4.02 5.74
CA PHE A 428 -1.16 -4.74 6.19
C PHE A 428 -1.30 -5.15 7.67
N ASP A 429 -0.91 -6.37 8.02
CA ASP A 429 -1.09 -6.88 9.39
C ASP A 429 -0.06 -6.26 10.36
N ALA A 430 -0.53 -5.34 11.20
CA ALA A 430 0.32 -4.65 12.17
C ALA A 430 0.86 -5.55 13.30
N ASN A 431 0.39 -6.80 13.41
CA ASN A 431 0.89 -7.79 14.37
C ASN A 431 2.14 -8.53 13.90
N LEU A 432 2.55 -8.35 12.63
CA LEU A 432 3.84 -8.82 12.15
C LEU A 432 4.95 -7.97 12.78
N LYS A 433 5.52 -8.49 13.87
CA LYS A 433 6.49 -7.76 14.73
C LYS A 433 7.95 -7.98 14.35
N TYR A 434 8.28 -9.05 13.62
CA TYR A 434 9.65 -9.60 13.63
C TYR A 434 10.42 -9.55 12.31
N SER A 435 9.90 -8.95 11.23
CA SER A 435 10.76 -8.80 10.07
C SER A 435 10.38 -7.67 9.12
N HIS A 436 11.38 -7.23 8.36
CA HIS A 436 11.26 -6.31 7.23
C HIS A 436 10.77 -7.02 5.95
N LEU A 437 10.24 -8.25 6.05
CA LEU A 437 9.92 -9.13 4.91
C LEU A 437 8.64 -9.95 5.15
N GLY A 438 7.81 -10.10 4.11
CA GLY A 438 6.64 -10.99 4.14
C GLY A 438 5.34 -10.35 4.64
N ASP A 439 5.37 -9.06 4.99
CA ASP A 439 4.15 -8.27 5.20
C ASP A 439 3.32 -8.20 3.92
N GLU A 440 3.97 -8.03 2.76
CA GLU A 440 3.29 -8.07 1.47
C GLU A 440 2.76 -9.47 1.18
N SER A 441 3.56 -10.51 1.42
CA SER A 441 3.16 -11.91 1.17
C SER A 441 1.92 -12.33 1.97
N GLU A 442 1.80 -11.90 3.22
CA GLU A 442 0.60 -12.15 4.03
C GLU A 442 -0.63 -11.47 3.44
N LEU A 443 -0.52 -10.18 3.09
CA LEU A 443 -1.61 -9.42 2.48
C LEU A 443 -2.02 -10.05 1.15
N ILE A 444 -1.08 -10.34 0.26
CA ILE A 444 -1.35 -10.96 -1.05
C ILE A 444 -1.98 -12.34 -0.89
N SER A 445 -1.55 -13.13 0.11
CA SER A 445 -2.18 -14.42 0.40
C SER A 445 -3.64 -14.25 0.82
N ARG A 446 -3.96 -13.25 1.67
CA ARG A 446 -5.35 -12.93 2.01
C ARG A 446 -6.15 -12.48 0.80
N LEU A 447 -5.59 -11.61 -0.04
CA LEU A 447 -6.25 -11.12 -1.25
C LEU A 447 -6.57 -12.25 -2.22
N LYS A 448 -5.60 -13.13 -2.50
CA LYS A 448 -5.79 -14.30 -3.38
C LYS A 448 -6.88 -15.26 -2.87
N ARG A 449 -6.91 -15.54 -1.56
CA ARG A 449 -7.98 -16.37 -0.95
C ARG A 449 -9.38 -15.76 -1.07
N ASN A 450 -9.45 -14.45 -1.24
CA ASN A 450 -10.69 -13.72 -1.42
C ASN A 450 -10.96 -13.38 -2.90
N ASN A 451 -10.31 -14.08 -3.84
CA ASN A 451 -10.46 -13.90 -5.29
C ASN A 451 -10.25 -12.47 -5.77
N VAL A 452 -9.40 -11.70 -5.07
CA VAL A 452 -9.04 -10.35 -5.51
C VAL A 452 -8.10 -10.44 -6.70
N LYS A 453 -8.39 -9.68 -7.76
CA LYS A 453 -7.62 -9.65 -9.00
C LYS A 453 -6.30 -8.91 -8.82
N ILE A 454 -5.20 -9.59 -9.18
CA ILE A 454 -3.82 -9.12 -9.05
C ILE A 454 -3.12 -9.38 -10.37
N LYS A 455 -2.37 -8.39 -10.87
CA LYS A 455 -1.61 -8.48 -12.12
C LYS A 455 -0.15 -8.09 -11.90
N PHE A 456 0.72 -8.65 -12.72
CA PHE A 456 2.13 -8.28 -12.77
C PHE A 456 2.38 -7.51 -14.07
N SER A 457 3.12 -6.40 -13.99
CA SER A 457 3.54 -5.60 -15.13
C SER A 457 5.04 -5.68 -15.34
N GLU A 458 5.45 -6.18 -16.50
CA GLU A 458 6.85 -6.19 -16.93
C GLU A 458 7.36 -4.78 -17.30
N LYS A 459 6.44 -3.84 -17.58
CA LYS A 459 6.75 -2.46 -17.96
C LYS A 459 6.89 -1.53 -16.76
N SER A 460 6.28 -1.86 -15.63
CA SER A 460 6.40 -1.08 -14.39
C SER A 460 7.71 -1.41 -13.68
N VAL A 461 8.79 -0.71 -14.04
CA VAL A 461 10.15 -1.03 -13.62
C VAL A 461 10.68 -0.09 -12.53
N VAL A 462 11.39 -0.66 -11.56
CA VAL A 462 12.25 0.06 -10.61
C VAL A 462 13.63 -0.60 -10.51
N LYS A 463 14.66 0.19 -10.22
CA LYS A 463 16.04 -0.25 -10.02
C LYS A 463 16.44 -0.12 -8.56
N HIS A 464 16.94 -1.19 -7.95
CA HIS A 464 17.30 -1.26 -6.54
C HIS A 464 18.82 -1.23 -6.36
N TYR A 465 19.39 -0.12 -5.86
CA TYR A 465 20.84 0.10 -5.90
C TYR A 465 21.61 -0.47 -4.70
N ILE A 466 20.94 -0.76 -3.59
CA ILE A 466 21.58 -1.40 -2.43
C ILE A 466 21.48 -2.92 -2.58
N LYS A 467 22.62 -3.60 -2.74
CA LYS A 467 22.67 -5.05 -2.55
C LYS A 467 22.30 -5.35 -1.09
N PRO A 468 21.33 -6.24 -0.80
CA PRO A 468 20.96 -6.56 0.57
C PRO A 468 22.20 -7.01 1.34
N GLY A 469 22.60 -6.21 2.33
CA GLY A 469 23.85 -6.42 3.08
C GLY A 469 23.90 -7.75 3.84
N LYS A 470 25.05 -8.04 4.43
CA LYS A 470 25.39 -9.25 5.24
C LYS A 470 24.40 -9.58 6.40
N HIS A 471 23.37 -8.78 6.64
CA HIS A 471 22.27 -9.03 7.59
C HIS A 471 21.17 -9.97 7.07
N ARG A 472 21.34 -10.61 5.90
CA ARG A 472 20.39 -11.61 5.37
C ARG A 472 20.11 -12.79 6.29
N ILE A 473 21.02 -13.15 7.21
CA ILE A 473 20.81 -14.29 8.13
C ILE A 473 19.63 -14.02 9.09
N ASP A 474 19.59 -12.83 9.73
CA ASP A 474 18.47 -12.42 10.60
C ASP A 474 17.18 -12.14 9.80
N GLN A 475 17.31 -11.59 8.59
CA GLN A 475 16.18 -11.36 7.70
C GLN A 475 15.55 -12.67 7.20
N SER A 476 16.35 -13.74 7.02
CA SER A 476 15.86 -15.07 6.64
C SER A 476 15.03 -15.71 7.75
N ILE A 477 15.41 -15.51 9.03
CA ILE A 477 14.69 -16.03 10.19
C ILE A 477 13.36 -15.27 10.33
N GLY A 478 13.38 -13.95 10.25
CA GLY A 478 12.17 -13.12 10.32
C GLY A 478 11.17 -13.41 9.19
N SER A 479 11.63 -13.57 7.95
CA SER A 479 10.78 -13.96 6.81
C SER A 479 10.19 -15.36 7.01
N LYS A 480 10.99 -16.31 7.50
CA LYS A 480 10.50 -17.65 7.87
C LYS A 480 9.47 -17.61 9.00
N LEU A 481 9.66 -16.74 10.01
CA LEU A 481 8.71 -16.54 11.11
C LEU A 481 7.41 -15.84 10.67
N ASN A 482 7.47 -14.89 9.73
CA ASN A 482 6.28 -14.25 9.16
C ASN A 482 5.51 -15.21 8.24
N ASN A 483 6.22 -16.01 7.45
CA ASN A 483 5.63 -17.11 6.69
C ASN A 483 5.01 -18.16 7.64
N LEU A 484 5.69 -18.51 8.73
CA LEU A 484 5.19 -19.40 9.78
C LEU A 484 3.89 -18.86 10.39
N TYR A 485 3.89 -17.60 10.82
CA TYR A 485 2.72 -16.92 11.35
C TYR A 485 1.56 -16.94 10.36
N SER A 486 1.82 -16.62 9.08
CA SER A 486 0.80 -16.64 8.03
C SER A 486 0.25 -18.05 7.79
N ILE A 487 1.11 -19.07 7.79
CA ILE A 487 0.69 -20.46 7.64
C ILE A 487 -0.13 -20.92 8.86
N LEU A 488 0.29 -20.61 10.08
CA LEU A 488 -0.45 -20.97 11.30
C LEU A 488 -1.80 -20.24 11.39
N LYS A 489 -1.83 -18.96 11.05
CA LYS A 489 -3.03 -18.10 11.07
C LYS A 489 -4.12 -18.59 10.11
N PHE A 490 -3.73 -19.19 8.98
CA PHE A 490 -4.69 -19.48 7.90
C PHE A 490 -4.78 -20.93 7.44
N ASN A 491 -3.76 -21.77 7.68
CA ASN A 491 -3.67 -23.13 7.12
C ASN A 491 -3.51 -24.22 8.20
N GLY A 492 -3.42 -23.87 9.48
CA GLY A 492 -3.20 -24.82 10.59
C GLY A 492 -1.80 -25.46 10.61
N LEU A 493 -1.48 -26.17 11.71
CA LEU A 493 -0.16 -26.80 11.94
C LEU A 493 0.26 -27.80 10.85
N ILE A 494 -0.68 -28.43 10.14
CA ILE A 494 -0.41 -29.49 9.17
C ILE A 494 0.30 -28.95 7.92
N ASN A 495 -0.16 -27.81 7.40
CA ASN A 495 0.48 -27.16 6.25
C ASN A 495 1.81 -26.48 6.60
N TYR A 496 2.07 -26.22 7.89
CA TYR A 496 3.37 -25.75 8.36
C TYR A 496 4.44 -26.84 8.21
N TYR A 497 4.16 -28.05 8.69
CA TYR A 497 5.11 -29.16 8.55
C TYR A 497 5.37 -29.52 7.08
N TYR A 498 4.34 -29.49 6.23
CA TYR A 498 4.50 -29.72 4.79
C TYR A 498 5.47 -28.73 4.11
N ASN A 499 5.33 -27.44 4.39
CA ASN A 499 6.20 -26.41 3.79
C ASN A 499 7.60 -26.35 4.42
N LEU A 500 7.73 -26.64 5.72
CA LEU A 500 9.02 -26.76 6.39
C LEU A 500 9.84 -27.91 5.79
N PHE A 501 9.22 -29.05 5.53
CA PHE A 501 9.85 -30.16 4.81
C PHE A 501 10.32 -29.74 3.41
N LYS A 502 9.49 -29.01 2.67
CA LYS A 502 9.85 -28.50 1.34
C LYS A 502 11.06 -27.56 1.39
N GLN A 503 11.16 -26.69 2.41
CA GLN A 503 12.29 -25.76 2.56
C GLN A 503 13.59 -26.44 3.03
N ILE A 504 13.51 -27.41 3.94
CA ILE A 504 14.67 -28.21 4.37
C ILE A 504 15.22 -29.02 3.19
N TYR A 505 14.34 -29.55 2.33
CA TYR A 505 14.71 -30.28 1.12
C TYR A 505 15.49 -29.42 0.12
N PHE A 506 15.08 -28.16 -0.11
CA PHE A 506 15.81 -27.26 -1.01
C PHE A 506 17.13 -26.73 -0.42
N LEU A 507 17.21 -26.52 0.90
CA LEU A 507 18.44 -26.05 1.56
C LEU A 507 19.56 -27.10 1.60
N ASN A 508 19.23 -28.38 1.53
CA ASN A 508 20.22 -29.46 1.48
C ASN A 508 20.76 -29.74 0.08
N LYS A 509 20.25 -29.06 -0.96
CA LYS A 509 20.78 -29.19 -2.33
C LYS A 509 22.04 -28.36 -2.58
N GLU A 510 22.33 -27.38 -1.72
CA GLU A 510 23.48 -26.45 -1.85
C GLU A 510 24.65 -26.76 -0.90
N LYS A 511 24.59 -27.87 -0.14
CA LYS A 511 25.73 -28.32 0.65
C LYS A 511 26.13 -29.72 0.20
N ASP A 512 27.25 -29.78 -0.52
CA ASP A 512 28.11 -30.95 -0.60
C ASP A 512 28.29 -31.54 0.80
N LEU A 513 27.49 -32.56 1.09
CA LEU A 513 27.79 -33.53 2.13
C LEU A 513 28.44 -34.68 1.37
N ASN A 514 29.76 -34.78 1.52
CA ASN A 514 30.52 -35.98 1.23
C ASN A 514 29.88 -37.13 2.01
N TYR A 515 28.95 -37.85 1.37
CA TYR A 515 28.59 -39.19 1.79
C TYR A 515 29.68 -40.10 1.24
N GLU A 516 30.41 -40.75 2.15
CA GLU A 516 31.23 -41.91 1.81
C GLU A 516 30.38 -42.86 0.96
N LYS A 517 30.95 -43.28 -0.16
CA LYS A 517 30.39 -44.31 -1.04
C LYS A 517 30.34 -45.62 -0.27
N ASP A 518 29.31 -45.80 0.54
CA ASP A 518 28.92 -47.12 1.03
C ASP A 518 28.33 -47.92 -0.13
N GLU A 519 28.84 -49.14 -0.24
CA GLU A 519 28.54 -50.24 -1.15
C GLU A 519 27.31 -50.11 -2.05
N VAL A 520 27.58 -50.36 -3.34
CA VAL A 520 26.61 -50.52 -4.43
C VAL A 520 25.36 -51.29 -3.97
N ILE A 521 24.24 -50.57 -3.84
CA ILE A 521 22.87 -51.08 -3.61
C ILE A 521 22.42 -51.82 -4.88
N GLU A 522 23.00 -52.96 -5.23
CA GLU A 522 22.55 -53.73 -6.39
C GLU A 522 21.45 -54.73 -6.05
N ASN A 523 21.35 -55.21 -4.81
CA ASN A 523 20.36 -56.22 -4.39
C ASN A 523 19.76 -55.98 -2.99
N CYS A 524 19.19 -54.79 -2.73
CA CYS A 524 18.51 -54.53 -1.45
C CYS A 524 17.17 -55.27 -1.32
N SER A 525 16.95 -55.97 -0.20
CA SER A 525 15.63 -56.53 0.11
C SER A 525 14.64 -55.42 0.48
N VAL A 526 13.40 -55.49 -0.02
CA VAL A 526 12.36 -54.48 0.22
C VAL A 526 11.13 -55.09 0.90
N SER A 527 10.61 -54.45 1.95
CA SER A 527 9.34 -54.83 2.58
C SER A 527 8.27 -53.79 2.23
N ILE A 528 7.20 -54.22 1.57
CA ILE A 528 6.09 -53.35 1.17
C ILE A 528 4.93 -53.56 2.14
N PHE A 529 4.36 -52.49 2.70
CA PHE A 529 3.16 -52.54 3.52
C PHE A 529 2.00 -51.85 2.82
N SER A 530 0.89 -52.58 2.70
CA SER A 530 -0.39 -52.00 2.28
C SER A 530 -1.47 -52.32 3.29
N HIS A 531 -2.36 -51.36 3.52
CA HIS A 531 -3.40 -51.46 4.52
C HIS A 531 -4.74 -50.93 4.02
N THR A 532 -5.83 -51.60 4.41
CA THR A 532 -7.21 -51.13 4.20
C THR A 532 -8.07 -51.35 5.46
N THR A 533 -9.22 -50.66 5.51
CA THR A 533 -10.28 -50.83 6.52
C THR A 533 -11.52 -51.40 5.84
N GLY A 534 -11.74 -52.72 5.95
CA GLY A 534 -12.99 -53.36 5.52
C GLY A 534 -13.31 -53.33 4.01
N ASN A 535 -12.31 -53.10 3.16
CA ASN A 535 -12.48 -53.08 1.69
C ASN A 535 -11.53 -54.06 1.01
N ILE A 536 -11.99 -55.31 0.87
CA ILE A 536 -11.24 -56.43 0.30
C ILE A 536 -10.90 -56.21 -1.19
N ASP A 537 -11.81 -55.62 -1.96
CA ASP A 537 -11.60 -55.38 -3.40
C ASP A 537 -10.47 -54.37 -3.66
N ALA A 538 -10.35 -53.36 -2.78
CA ALA A 538 -9.24 -52.41 -2.83
C ALA A 538 -7.89 -53.10 -2.54
N ILE A 539 -7.84 -54.06 -1.62
CA ILE A 539 -6.64 -54.87 -1.38
C ILE A 539 -6.33 -55.74 -2.60
N ASN A 540 -7.31 -56.44 -3.16
CA ASN A 540 -7.09 -57.33 -4.30
C ASN A 540 -6.54 -56.58 -5.51
N THR A 541 -7.06 -55.38 -5.77
CA THR A 541 -6.58 -54.47 -6.84
C THR A 541 -5.10 -54.13 -6.65
N THR A 542 -4.72 -53.73 -5.43
CA THR A 542 -3.34 -53.37 -5.12
C THR A 542 -2.40 -54.57 -5.11
N LEU A 543 -2.84 -55.69 -4.51
CA LEU A 543 -2.09 -56.93 -4.40
C LEU A 543 -1.75 -57.48 -5.79
N ASN A 544 -2.72 -57.53 -6.71
CA ASN A 544 -2.49 -57.96 -8.09
C ASN A 544 -1.40 -57.12 -8.77
N SER A 545 -1.39 -55.80 -8.57
CA SER A 545 -0.38 -54.93 -9.19
C SER A 545 1.01 -55.02 -8.54
N LEU A 546 1.07 -55.27 -7.23
CA LEU A 546 2.33 -55.40 -6.49
C LEU A 546 2.97 -56.79 -6.63
N MET A 547 2.20 -57.82 -7.00
CA MET A 547 2.71 -59.18 -7.21
C MET A 547 3.56 -59.33 -8.47
N TYR A 548 3.42 -58.42 -9.44
CA TYR A 548 4.11 -58.48 -10.74
C TYR A 548 5.15 -57.38 -10.92
N GLN A 549 5.79 -56.90 -9.85
CA GLN A 549 6.84 -55.89 -9.97
C GLN A 549 8.10 -56.46 -10.65
N ASP A 550 8.74 -55.66 -11.52
CA ASP A 550 10.01 -55.94 -12.22
C ASP A 550 11.22 -55.80 -11.26
N TYR A 551 11.05 -56.21 -10.01
CA TYR A 551 12.07 -56.28 -8.98
C TYR A 551 11.78 -57.53 -8.14
N SER A 552 12.74 -58.45 -8.00
CA SER A 552 12.48 -59.77 -7.43
C SER A 552 12.71 -59.87 -5.91
N ASN A 553 13.51 -58.96 -5.34
CA ASN A 553 13.94 -59.01 -3.94
C ASN A 553 13.03 -58.18 -3.02
N TYR A 554 11.76 -58.55 -2.91
CA TYR A 554 10.81 -57.91 -2.00
C TYR A 554 9.87 -58.91 -1.33
N GLU A 555 9.31 -58.50 -0.20
CA GLU A 555 8.22 -59.17 0.49
C GLU A 555 7.05 -58.21 0.66
N LEU A 556 5.84 -58.77 0.76
CA LEU A 556 4.61 -58.00 0.85
C LEU A 556 3.89 -58.28 2.16
N PHE A 557 3.54 -57.21 2.86
CA PHE A 557 2.69 -57.21 4.05
C PHE A 557 1.37 -56.55 3.71
N ILE A 558 0.30 -57.32 3.87
CA ILE A 558 -1.04 -56.82 3.66
C ILE A 558 -1.75 -56.86 5.01
N ALA A 559 -2.25 -55.69 5.41
CA ALA A 559 -2.98 -55.52 6.65
C ALA A 559 -4.43 -55.13 6.37
N ASN A 560 -5.38 -55.81 7.01
CA ASN A 560 -6.79 -55.40 6.97
C ASN A 560 -7.29 -55.16 8.39
N GLN A 561 -7.83 -53.97 8.64
CA GLN A 561 -8.68 -53.71 9.80
C GLN A 561 -10.09 -54.24 9.48
N GLY A 562 -10.34 -55.52 9.72
CA GLY A 562 -11.64 -56.15 9.47
C GLY A 562 -11.54 -57.60 8.96
N GLU A 563 -12.35 -57.93 7.95
CA GLU A 563 -12.60 -59.28 7.45
C GLU A 563 -11.37 -60.12 7.07
N LYS A 564 -11.55 -61.45 7.05
CA LYS A 564 -10.53 -62.44 6.76
C LYS A 564 -10.14 -62.45 5.28
N ILE A 565 -8.86 -62.20 5.00
CA ILE A 565 -8.30 -62.30 3.65
C ILE A 565 -8.08 -63.80 3.35
N PRO A 566 -8.47 -64.33 2.16
CA PRO A 566 -8.28 -65.73 1.82
C PRO A 566 -6.80 -66.14 1.77
N ASP A 567 -6.46 -67.29 2.35
CA ASP A 567 -5.11 -67.85 2.38
C ASP A 567 -4.71 -68.40 1.00
N SER A 568 -4.02 -67.59 0.21
CA SER A 568 -3.23 -68.07 -0.92
C SER A 568 -2.07 -67.10 -1.16
N TYR A 569 -0.93 -67.62 -1.65
CA TYR A 569 0.35 -66.95 -1.95
C TYR A 569 1.41 -66.95 -0.84
N SER A 570 2.53 -67.63 -1.12
CA SER A 570 3.68 -67.84 -0.22
C SER A 570 4.57 -66.62 0.05
N LYS A 571 4.34 -65.48 -0.63
CA LYS A 571 5.10 -64.22 -0.48
C LYS A 571 4.37 -63.14 0.35
N ILE A 572 3.18 -63.44 0.83
CA ILE A 572 2.29 -62.48 1.49
C ILE A 572 2.19 -62.80 2.97
N LYS A 573 2.58 -61.84 3.81
CA LYS A 573 2.35 -61.89 5.25
C LYS A 573 1.06 -61.11 5.56
N LEU A 574 0.01 -61.83 5.91
CA LEU A 574 -1.27 -61.26 6.29
C LEU A 574 -1.25 -60.84 7.77
N ILE A 575 -1.70 -59.62 8.05
CA ILE A 575 -1.77 -59.09 9.42
C ILE A 575 -3.19 -58.60 9.71
N GLN A 576 -3.75 -59.05 10.82
CA GLN A 576 -5.07 -58.63 11.30
C GLN A 576 -4.95 -57.97 12.66
N SER A 577 -5.49 -56.76 12.76
CA SER A 577 -5.74 -56.07 14.03
C SER A 577 -6.72 -54.95 13.75
N ASN A 578 -7.58 -54.64 14.74
CA ASN A 578 -8.50 -53.51 14.69
C ASN A 578 -7.80 -52.17 14.99
N LYS A 579 -6.47 -52.17 15.16
CA LYS A 579 -5.66 -50.98 15.44
C LYS A 579 -4.49 -50.86 14.48
N ILE A 580 -4.43 -49.74 13.77
CA ILE A 580 -3.34 -49.42 12.84
C ILE A 580 -1.95 -49.49 13.49
N SER A 581 -1.82 -49.10 14.77
CA SER A 581 -0.55 -49.11 15.50
C SER A 581 0.00 -50.52 15.71
N GLU A 582 -0.88 -51.50 15.93
CA GLU A 582 -0.48 -52.91 16.09
C GLU A 582 -0.06 -53.50 14.74
N LEU A 583 -0.79 -53.17 13.66
CA LEU A 583 -0.44 -53.55 12.30
C LEU A 583 0.93 -53.02 11.85
N LEU A 584 1.19 -51.73 12.12
CA LEU A 584 2.47 -51.08 11.80
C LEU A 584 3.61 -51.62 12.66
N ASN A 585 3.39 -51.85 13.96
CA ASN A 585 4.38 -52.48 14.84
C ASN A 585 4.74 -53.90 14.35
N PHE A 586 3.74 -54.70 14.00
CA PHE A 586 3.96 -56.04 13.47
C PHE A 586 4.77 -55.97 12.17
N PHE A 587 4.38 -55.12 11.23
CA PHE A 587 5.10 -54.92 9.98
C PHE A 587 6.58 -54.55 10.19
N LEU A 588 6.87 -53.58 11.05
CA LEU A 588 8.26 -53.16 11.30
C LEU A 588 9.10 -54.23 12.01
N HIS A 589 8.48 -55.05 12.87
CA HIS A 589 9.18 -56.13 13.57
C HIS A 589 9.38 -57.37 12.69
N GLN A 590 8.46 -57.67 11.78
CA GLN A 590 8.46 -58.91 10.97
C GLN A 590 8.99 -58.73 9.54
N SER A 591 9.15 -57.49 9.09
CA SER A 591 9.84 -57.16 7.83
C SER A 591 11.29 -57.58 7.90
N ASN A 592 11.83 -58.18 6.85
CA ASN A 592 13.22 -58.57 6.65
C ASN A 592 13.92 -57.69 5.60
N GLY A 593 13.18 -56.79 4.94
CA GLY A 593 13.70 -55.82 3.97
C GLY A 593 14.68 -54.83 4.59
N GLN A 594 15.77 -54.54 3.88
CA GLN A 594 16.66 -53.41 4.16
C GLN A 594 15.93 -52.07 3.95
N LEU A 595 14.98 -52.04 3.02
CA LEU A 595 14.16 -50.88 2.69
C LEU A 595 12.67 -51.18 2.95
N VAL A 596 11.92 -50.16 3.35
CA VAL A 596 10.50 -50.27 3.72
C VAL A 596 9.68 -49.32 2.85
N VAL A 597 8.67 -49.83 2.13
CA VAL A 597 7.74 -49.06 1.27
C VAL A 597 6.33 -49.10 1.85
N PHE A 598 5.60 -47.98 1.77
CA PHE A 598 4.16 -47.96 2.01
C PHE A 598 3.40 -47.83 0.68
N ALA A 599 2.49 -48.77 0.41
CA ALA A 599 1.62 -48.78 -0.75
C ALA A 599 0.15 -48.60 -0.31
N LYS A 600 -0.58 -47.74 -1.00
CA LYS A 600 -1.99 -47.45 -0.70
C LYS A 600 -2.89 -48.52 -1.31
N ALA A 601 -3.80 -49.07 -0.51
CA ALA A 601 -4.82 -50.00 -1.00
C ALA A 601 -5.79 -49.29 -1.96
N GLY A 602 -6.28 -50.01 -2.98
CA GLY A 602 -7.17 -49.50 -4.03
C GLY A 602 -6.46 -48.87 -5.24
N TYR A 603 -5.12 -48.93 -5.29
CA TYR A 603 -4.31 -48.39 -6.37
C TYR A 603 -3.64 -49.52 -7.17
N VAL A 604 -3.48 -49.30 -8.47
CA VAL A 604 -2.73 -50.19 -9.37
C VAL A 604 -1.35 -49.59 -9.60
N TYR A 605 -0.32 -50.35 -9.26
CA TYR A 605 1.08 -49.98 -9.45
C TYR A 605 1.63 -50.56 -10.76
N GLU A 606 2.32 -49.72 -11.54
CA GLU A 606 2.96 -50.17 -12.77
C GLU A 606 4.05 -51.21 -12.50
N LYS A 607 4.29 -52.08 -13.48
CA LYS A 607 5.27 -53.18 -13.38
C LYS A 607 6.67 -52.73 -12.95
N LYS A 608 7.11 -51.56 -13.41
CA LYS A 608 8.45 -51.00 -13.14
C LYS A 608 8.53 -50.15 -11.87
N TRP A 609 7.41 -49.90 -11.19
CA TRP A 609 7.31 -48.91 -10.11
C TRP A 609 8.37 -49.13 -9.01
N LEU A 610 8.50 -50.36 -8.50
CA LEU A 610 9.45 -50.66 -7.44
C LEU A 610 10.90 -50.48 -7.89
N ARG A 611 11.22 -50.84 -9.14
CA ARG A 611 12.56 -50.68 -9.71
C ARG A 611 12.92 -49.20 -9.91
N SER A 612 11.99 -48.40 -10.45
CA SER A 612 12.17 -46.95 -10.58
C SER A 612 12.37 -46.24 -9.25
N LEU A 613 11.71 -46.71 -8.19
CA LEU A 613 11.85 -46.17 -6.85
C LEU A 613 13.22 -46.47 -6.24
N ILE A 614 13.77 -47.66 -6.51
CA ILE A 614 15.13 -48.06 -6.08
C ILE A 614 16.20 -47.33 -6.88
N ASP A 615 16.07 -47.25 -8.21
CA ASP A 615 17.06 -46.60 -9.08
C ASP A 615 17.20 -45.10 -8.78
N ASN A 616 16.09 -44.42 -8.46
CA ASN A 616 16.13 -43.02 -8.01
C ASN A 616 16.96 -42.83 -6.73
N ILE A 617 16.89 -43.77 -5.80
CA ILE A 617 17.65 -43.71 -4.55
C ILE A 617 19.13 -43.98 -4.80
N LYS A 618 19.47 -44.88 -5.74
CA LYS A 618 20.87 -45.06 -6.19
C LYS A 618 21.43 -43.77 -6.80
N GLY A 619 20.58 -42.97 -7.46
CA GLY A 619 20.93 -41.65 -8.00
C GLY A 619 21.01 -40.51 -6.97
N GLY A 620 20.88 -40.79 -5.66
CA GLY A 620 20.94 -39.77 -4.60
C GLY A 620 19.61 -39.05 -4.34
N ASN A 621 18.52 -39.44 -5.00
CA ASN A 621 17.17 -38.89 -4.76
C ASN A 621 16.43 -39.73 -3.72
N TYR A 622 16.59 -39.39 -2.44
CA TYR A 622 15.95 -40.11 -1.31
C TYR A 622 14.46 -39.78 -1.10
N ALA A 623 13.85 -39.02 -2.02
CA ALA A 623 12.41 -38.79 -2.09
C ALA A 623 12.00 -38.57 -3.55
N VAL A 624 11.29 -39.54 -4.15
CA VAL A 624 10.72 -39.41 -5.49
C VAL A 624 9.30 -38.88 -5.35
N ASN A 625 9.05 -37.69 -5.89
CA ASN A 625 7.69 -37.17 -6.02
C ASN A 625 7.10 -37.76 -7.31
N GLY A 626 5.91 -38.35 -7.22
CA GLY A 626 5.23 -39.02 -8.35
C GLY A 626 4.81 -38.12 -9.51
N SER A 627 5.15 -36.83 -9.48
CA SER A 627 4.76 -35.85 -10.50
C SER A 627 5.44 -36.04 -11.87
N GLU A 628 6.37 -36.98 -12.00
CA GLU A 628 7.00 -37.36 -13.29
C GLU A 628 6.39 -38.63 -13.92
N PHE A 629 5.38 -39.24 -13.29
CA PHE A 629 4.66 -40.39 -13.84
C PHE A 629 3.17 -40.03 -14.01
N SER A 630 2.58 -40.43 -15.14
CA SER A 630 1.28 -39.96 -15.63
C SER A 630 0.04 -40.40 -14.84
N TYR A 631 0.18 -41.07 -13.69
CA TYR A 631 -0.91 -41.63 -12.87
C TYR A 631 -0.50 -41.68 -11.38
N PRO A 632 -1.42 -41.79 -10.40
CA PRO A 632 -1.26 -41.17 -9.08
C PRO A 632 -0.28 -41.92 -8.17
N VAL A 633 1.01 -41.55 -8.24
CA VAL A 633 2.08 -41.97 -7.33
C VAL A 633 2.27 -40.93 -6.20
N GLU A 634 1.19 -40.45 -5.59
CA GLU A 634 1.31 -39.39 -4.56
C GLU A 634 1.81 -39.88 -3.19
N PHE A 635 1.91 -41.18 -2.92
CA PHE A 635 2.15 -41.64 -1.53
C PHE A 635 2.95 -42.93 -1.45
N SER A 636 4.26 -42.85 -1.69
CA SER A 636 5.19 -43.96 -1.46
C SER A 636 6.45 -43.42 -0.78
N PHE A 637 6.64 -43.73 0.50
CA PHE A 637 7.83 -43.36 1.25
C PHE A 637 8.74 -44.58 1.37
N LEU A 638 10.02 -44.44 1.01
CA LEU A 638 11.05 -45.46 1.22
C LEU A 638 12.00 -45.07 2.35
N MET A 639 12.24 -45.95 3.31
CA MET A 639 13.15 -45.68 4.44
C MET A 639 14.04 -46.89 4.77
N LYS A 640 15.27 -46.65 5.24
CA LYS A 640 16.19 -47.72 5.72
C LYS A 640 15.64 -48.32 7.03
N LYS A 641 15.52 -49.67 7.10
CA LYS A 641 15.01 -50.37 8.29
C LYS A 641 15.83 -50.12 9.56
N SER A 642 17.14 -49.85 9.44
CA SER A 642 18.02 -49.52 10.57
C SER A 642 17.53 -48.33 11.40
N LEU A 643 16.73 -47.43 10.82
CA LEU A 643 16.12 -46.30 11.51
C LEU A 643 15.02 -46.71 12.51
N PHE A 644 14.52 -47.94 12.46
CA PHE A 644 13.33 -48.38 13.20
C PHE A 644 13.58 -49.44 14.27
N LYS A 645 14.76 -50.09 14.28
CA LYS A 645 15.07 -51.27 15.13
C LYS A 645 14.81 -51.07 16.63
N ASN A 646 14.76 -49.83 17.11
CA ASN A 646 14.61 -49.48 18.54
C ASN A 646 13.28 -48.77 18.90
N TYR A 647 12.28 -48.73 18.01
CA TYR A 647 11.06 -47.94 18.20
C TYR A 647 9.77 -48.80 18.20
N ARG A 648 8.80 -48.44 19.05
CA ARG A 648 7.43 -48.99 19.07
C ARG A 648 6.40 -47.87 18.83
N PHE A 649 5.40 -48.13 17.98
CA PHE A 649 4.23 -47.27 17.82
C PHE A 649 3.34 -47.36 19.06
N LEU A 650 3.01 -46.21 19.64
CA LEU A 650 2.08 -46.09 20.77
C LEU A 650 0.67 -45.77 20.26
N ASN A 651 -0.35 -46.26 20.95
CA ASN A 651 -1.75 -46.08 20.58
C ASN A 651 -2.20 -44.64 20.92
N ILE A 652 -2.51 -43.83 19.90
CA ILE A 652 -2.81 -42.38 20.05
C ILE A 652 -4.29 -42.13 20.46
N SER A 653 -5.11 -43.17 20.63
CA SER A 653 -6.54 -43.00 20.93
C SER A 653 -6.83 -42.44 22.33
N ASN A 654 -5.98 -42.68 23.33
CA ASN A 654 -6.25 -42.26 24.71
C ASN A 654 -5.62 -40.91 25.09
N ASP A 655 -4.65 -40.42 24.32
CA ASP A 655 -3.98 -39.13 24.58
C ASP A 655 -4.59 -37.96 23.81
N PHE A 656 -5.54 -38.18 22.90
CA PHE A 656 -6.22 -37.08 22.23
C PHE A 656 -6.97 -36.20 23.24
N ASN A 657 -7.57 -36.79 24.28
CA ASN A 657 -8.18 -36.05 25.38
C ASN A 657 -7.15 -35.35 26.28
N PHE A 658 -5.93 -35.88 26.40
CA PHE A 658 -4.85 -35.21 27.12
C PHE A 658 -4.38 -33.95 26.37
N TYR A 659 -4.18 -34.04 25.05
CA TYR A 659 -3.82 -32.90 24.21
C TYR A 659 -4.96 -31.87 24.09
N VAL A 660 -6.21 -32.32 23.99
CA VAL A 660 -7.40 -31.44 24.02
C VAL A 660 -7.55 -30.78 25.40
N ASN A 661 -7.25 -31.47 26.51
CA ASN A 661 -7.28 -30.87 27.85
C ASN A 661 -6.12 -29.90 28.09
N LEU A 662 -4.96 -30.12 27.47
CA LEU A 662 -3.85 -29.15 27.47
C LEU A 662 -4.22 -27.87 26.72
N ILE A 663 -4.96 -28.00 25.61
CA ILE A 663 -5.47 -26.87 24.82
C ILE A 663 -6.65 -26.17 25.54
N LYS A 664 -7.48 -26.91 26.29
CA LYS A 664 -8.59 -26.37 27.09
C LYS A 664 -8.12 -25.66 28.36
N LYS A 665 -6.95 -26.01 28.93
CA LYS A 665 -6.39 -25.30 30.08
C LYS A 665 -5.71 -24.00 29.65
N LYS A 666 -6.54 -22.95 29.51
CA LYS A 666 -6.21 -21.51 29.53
C LYS A 666 -4.83 -21.14 28.98
N ILE A 667 -4.72 -21.04 27.65
CA ILE A 667 -3.81 -20.05 27.04
C ILE A 667 -4.67 -18.82 26.72
N ILE A 668 -4.73 -17.90 27.68
CA ILE A 668 -5.23 -16.55 27.42
C ILE A 668 -4.07 -15.80 26.75
N PHE A 669 -4.18 -15.59 25.44
CA PHE A 669 -3.24 -14.75 24.70
C PHE A 669 -3.88 -13.37 24.50
N ASN A 670 -3.44 -12.37 25.27
CA ASN A 670 -3.82 -10.95 25.15
C ASN A 670 -5.33 -10.70 24.93
N GLY A 671 -6.19 -11.28 25.75
CA GLY A 671 -7.62 -10.98 25.76
C GLY A 671 -8.43 -11.57 24.60
N ILE A 672 -7.86 -12.45 23.78
CA ILE A 672 -8.62 -13.25 22.81
C ILE A 672 -8.83 -14.63 23.41
N GLU A 673 -10.08 -14.93 23.77
CA GLU A 673 -10.51 -16.29 24.09
C GLU A 673 -10.49 -17.10 22.77
N ILE A 674 -9.62 -18.10 22.65
CA ILE A 674 -9.63 -19.05 21.52
C ILE A 674 -10.81 -20.03 21.71
N ASN A 675 -12.02 -19.50 21.79
CA ASN A 675 -13.24 -20.28 21.74
C ASN A 675 -13.80 -20.18 20.31
N LYS A 676 -13.92 -21.35 19.67
CA LYS A 676 -14.75 -21.68 18.49
C LYS A 676 -14.18 -21.68 17.07
N LEU A 677 -12.97 -21.19 16.75
CA LEU A 677 -12.53 -21.15 15.34
C LEU A 677 -11.93 -22.45 14.77
N GLY A 678 -11.63 -23.46 15.61
CA GLY A 678 -11.12 -24.76 15.14
C GLY A 678 -12.11 -25.93 15.22
N VAL A 679 -13.24 -25.76 15.94
CA VAL A 679 -14.14 -26.88 16.28
C VAL A 679 -15.40 -26.91 15.41
N ASN A 680 -15.84 -25.78 14.85
CA ASN A 680 -17.05 -25.75 14.03
C ASN A 680 -16.88 -26.41 12.64
N TYR A 681 -15.66 -26.65 12.19
CA TYR A 681 -15.43 -27.49 11.00
C TYR A 681 -15.55 -29.00 11.30
N PHE A 682 -15.52 -29.38 12.58
CA PHE A 682 -15.62 -30.76 13.04
C PHE A 682 -17.00 -31.13 13.62
N ASN A 683 -17.86 -30.15 13.93
CA ASN A 683 -19.17 -30.38 14.57
C ASN A 683 -20.39 -30.31 13.64
N LYS A 684 -20.22 -30.32 12.30
CA LYS A 684 -21.37 -30.50 11.40
C LYS A 684 -21.75 -31.99 11.35
N LYS A 685 -22.65 -32.37 12.27
CA LYS A 685 -23.46 -33.59 12.34
C LYS A 685 -22.89 -34.84 11.67
N ILE A 686 -22.40 -35.73 12.52
CA ILE A 686 -22.72 -37.15 12.41
C ILE A 686 -24.24 -37.22 12.60
N ASP A 687 -24.99 -37.26 11.50
CA ASP A 687 -26.32 -37.87 11.52
C ASP A 687 -26.08 -39.36 11.25
N ASP A 688 -26.49 -40.18 12.22
CA ASP A 688 -26.63 -41.61 12.08
C ASP A 688 -27.52 -41.94 10.87
N ASN A 689 -27.18 -43.04 10.20
CA ASN A 689 -27.76 -43.55 8.95
C ASN A 689 -27.19 -42.94 7.67
N ASN A 690 -25.93 -43.28 7.37
CA ASN A 690 -25.58 -43.96 6.11
C ASN A 690 -24.07 -44.23 6.04
N ASN A 691 -23.73 -45.45 5.61
CA ASN A 691 -22.38 -45.91 5.28
C ASN A 691 -21.53 -44.84 4.56
N LYS A 692 -20.46 -44.37 5.21
CA LYS A 692 -19.21 -43.87 4.58
C LYS A 692 -18.14 -43.61 5.64
N SER A 693 -17.36 -44.66 5.94
CA SER A 693 -16.07 -44.58 6.64
C SER A 693 -15.00 -43.97 5.73
N ILE A 694 -15.09 -42.66 5.45
CA ILE A 694 -14.04 -41.95 4.70
C ILE A 694 -13.88 -40.58 5.34
N LYS A 695 -13.05 -40.49 6.39
CA LYS A 695 -12.44 -39.23 6.90
C LYS A 695 -11.44 -39.42 8.04
N GLY A 696 -11.40 -40.58 8.69
CA GLY A 696 -10.38 -40.91 9.71
C GLY A 696 -8.99 -41.22 9.15
N ASP A 697 -8.90 -41.76 7.94
CA ASP A 697 -7.63 -42.23 7.38
C ASP A 697 -6.71 -41.11 6.87
N PHE A 698 -7.27 -39.96 6.51
CA PHE A 698 -6.51 -38.82 6.01
C PHE A 698 -5.66 -38.15 7.11
N LEU A 699 -6.10 -38.25 8.37
CA LEU A 699 -5.40 -37.64 9.51
C LEU A 699 -4.27 -38.54 10.03
N THR A 700 -4.44 -39.85 9.96
CA THR A 700 -3.49 -40.85 10.50
C THR A 700 -2.19 -40.92 9.68
N TYR A 701 -2.27 -40.90 8.35
CA TYR A 701 -1.07 -40.89 7.49
C TYR A 701 -0.26 -39.59 7.63
N ASN A 702 -0.94 -38.46 7.76
CA ASN A 702 -0.31 -37.16 7.95
C ASN A 702 0.32 -37.00 9.36
N LEU A 703 -0.32 -37.56 10.40
CA LEU A 703 0.24 -37.57 11.75
C LEU A 703 1.49 -38.47 11.85
N VAL A 704 1.46 -39.65 11.24
CA VAL A 704 2.57 -40.62 11.33
C VAL A 704 3.81 -40.10 10.62
N GLY A 705 3.68 -39.48 9.44
CA GLY A 705 4.81 -38.83 8.75
C GLY A 705 5.36 -37.61 9.49
N ALA A 706 4.48 -36.74 10.01
CA ALA A 706 4.89 -35.53 10.74
C ALA A 706 5.53 -35.81 12.11
N ILE A 707 5.02 -36.82 12.85
CA ILE A 707 5.56 -37.20 14.15
C ILE A 707 6.91 -37.93 14.02
N TYR A 708 7.13 -38.70 12.94
CA TYR A 708 8.40 -39.40 12.73
C TYR A 708 9.55 -38.46 12.35
N GLY A 709 9.29 -37.41 11.58
CA GLY A 709 10.27 -36.33 11.36
C GLY A 709 10.73 -35.67 12.66
N CYS A 710 9.85 -35.57 13.67
CA CYS A 710 10.18 -35.00 14.97
C CYS A 710 10.88 -35.97 15.94
N ARG A 711 10.79 -37.30 15.75
CA ARG A 711 11.38 -38.31 16.66
C ARG A 711 12.79 -38.75 16.29
N LEU A 712 13.22 -38.56 15.04
CA LEU A 712 14.59 -38.83 14.58
C LEU A 712 15.66 -37.94 15.24
N LEU A 713 15.27 -36.90 16.00
CA LEU A 713 16.20 -35.92 16.58
C LEU A 713 16.40 -35.98 18.10
N LYS A 714 15.96 -37.04 18.81
CA LYS A 714 16.21 -37.12 20.26
C LYS A 714 17.49 -37.87 20.62
N TRP A 715 18.59 -37.12 20.66
CA TRP A 715 19.56 -37.23 21.75
C TRP A 715 18.84 -37.02 23.10
N LYS A 716 19.22 -37.78 24.13
CA LYS A 716 18.61 -37.75 25.46
C LYS A 716 19.02 -36.50 26.25
N VAL A 717 18.14 -35.50 26.41
CA VAL A 717 18.06 -34.59 27.58
C VAL A 717 16.58 -34.15 27.77
N PRO A 718 16.06 -34.04 29.00
CA PRO A 718 14.64 -33.78 29.28
C PRO A 718 14.30 -32.29 29.26
N TYR A 719 13.08 -31.97 28.80
CA TYR A 719 12.36 -30.69 28.92
C TYR A 719 13.10 -29.41 28.48
N PHE A 720 12.51 -28.74 27.47
CA PHE A 720 12.92 -27.43 26.93
C PHE A 720 14.35 -27.37 26.38
N ASP A 721 14.51 -27.58 25.07
CA ASP A 721 15.51 -26.90 24.23
C ASP A 721 15.36 -27.35 22.78
N LEU A 722 14.85 -26.46 21.93
CA LEU A 722 14.89 -26.59 20.46
C LEU A 722 15.62 -25.35 19.92
N LEU A 723 16.85 -25.17 20.39
CA LEU A 723 17.86 -24.27 19.83
C LEU A 723 18.77 -25.08 18.91
N PHE A 724 18.88 -24.62 17.67
CA PHE A 724 19.68 -25.23 16.61
C PHE A 724 21.16 -25.38 17.02
N TYR A 725 21.71 -26.58 16.88
CA TYR A 725 23.14 -26.83 16.99
C TYR A 725 23.82 -26.53 15.64
N ILE A 726 24.40 -25.33 15.52
CA ILE A 726 25.49 -25.00 14.60
C ILE A 726 26.61 -24.42 15.48
N PRO A 727 27.87 -24.86 15.36
CA PRO A 727 28.92 -24.52 16.32
C PRO A 727 29.36 -23.07 16.15
N LEU A 728 28.72 -22.13 16.87
CA LEU A 728 29.14 -20.73 17.00
C LEU A 728 28.68 -20.19 18.38
N LYS A 729 29.50 -20.48 19.40
CA LYS A 729 29.24 -20.31 20.85
C LYS A 729 28.94 -18.88 21.34
N SER A 730 29.09 -17.84 20.51
CA SER A 730 28.99 -16.43 20.95
C SER A 730 27.68 -15.71 20.61
N LYS A 731 26.81 -16.27 19.75
CA LYS A 731 25.54 -15.62 19.33
C LYS A 731 24.28 -16.14 20.02
N LEU A 732 24.36 -17.24 20.78
CA LEU A 732 23.20 -17.89 21.40
C LEU A 732 22.61 -17.12 22.59
N LYS A 733 23.44 -16.42 23.38
CA LYS A 733 22.98 -15.63 24.53
C LYS A 733 21.99 -14.51 24.14
N PHE A 734 22.14 -13.97 22.92
CA PHE A 734 21.27 -12.94 22.35
C PHE A 734 19.90 -13.47 21.90
N ILE A 735 19.83 -14.73 21.45
CA ILE A 735 18.59 -15.36 20.99
C ILE A 735 17.78 -15.87 22.19
N GLU A 736 18.46 -16.40 23.21
CA GLU A 736 17.85 -16.88 24.45
C GLU A 736 17.20 -15.74 25.27
N GLU A 737 17.87 -14.59 25.40
CA GLU A 737 17.28 -13.39 26.04
C GLU A 737 16.03 -12.87 25.29
N LYS A 738 15.98 -13.00 23.96
CA LYS A 738 14.80 -12.61 23.17
C LYS A 738 13.66 -13.64 23.21
N PHE A 739 13.96 -14.92 23.39
CA PHE A 739 12.95 -15.97 23.55
C PHE A 739 12.28 -15.95 24.93
N ARG A 740 13.00 -15.59 26.00
CA ARG A 740 12.40 -15.36 27.34
C ARG A 740 11.46 -14.15 27.42
N LEU A 741 11.49 -13.25 26.44
CA LEU A 741 10.55 -12.14 26.31
C LEU A 741 9.30 -12.48 25.46
N ILE A 742 9.27 -13.67 24.83
CA ILE A 742 8.22 -14.14 23.91
C ILE A 742 7.20 -15.06 24.61
N PHE A 743 7.61 -15.77 25.67
CA PHE A 743 6.75 -16.55 26.57
C PHE A 743 6.59 -15.82 27.89
#